data_AF-A0A356ZBX8-F1
#
_entry.id   AF-A0A356ZBX8-F1
#
_cell.length_a   1.000
_cell.length_b   1.000
_cell.length_c   1.000
_cell.angle_alpha   90.00
_cell.angle_beta   90.00
_cell.angle_gamma   90.00
#
_symmetry.space_group_name_H-M   'P 1'
#
loop_
_entity.id
_entity.type
_entity.pdbx_description
1 polymer ?
#
loop_
_entity_poly.entity_id
_entity_poly.type
_entity_poly.pdbx_seq_one_letter_code
_entity_poly.pdbx_strand_id
1 'polypeptide(L)'
;LEGGYLISTGSPATEPTAAVQPVSYILCGLSGTEYAGLTSLTGNILHFIPHQNAYAPRYPAVSDDVHNSDDKHPPLTDLGTTSWLFLTAPDSDHRIYYYAQPEPSLLYDAGKVVATNGDSTHLDFLEIPAAVFPPALYDHNPVASNTNQCPMFPMVPFRGIFSGDSDQCRLVEQQAIAPVRRASINEMVGFDAPVDTAPNVRDGPTTGVTPQGLIVGLDDTLLNWQRLCLGTIKQNVENTRERDNIVINDDWLQVTNVRGPFKAAMLSSQLFLVIADQEKFTEQCDFLYRLTEESLRRIRALPADKRGPDSIFRSIQTQSGAAKYPVYNNVTDYKNQLLAWTANAVQPFLKTWIAEGIYFELNISGWKFLISPSHWFDQNRANHNHTIMIMKFNNRALDDLVNDYGAWPWPEAAAIDGSVQKTSQELRAIFDQAKENVENPGNGTDESPYDHFVNDVLLNPQWNGVLFLNCTVPLSELPPQLQGISAGIRKEMLYGHHVGLTITPLSVSGGAVHLGETSLFGLIDYQDKQDLIFNSELAFDFKVLTLCILFENSGIKLFSLFIELLICQLFNETVLLLNAEHGNNLLLQGLWQHNNGEDYYSFRQVSAAQYQLGNSALETVEVLSSAFITLTPESAESENTIVRTNFVLSGNLYFIEFPRFDLFSFGPAAMSSGDSSPVNGYLRYTNFIIAMQFDSADSTGSKQFDAQASAMTFDLSQSLYRTDALYGKFPLTLTGLLESPATNNKDEPPAGRSPKDFGYTAIGMPLEPGLLSYPWYGLTMDLGLGTLGSLAGNLGLKITLLAAWSKSGSGTDPIIWAGMKLPGFNDLGVKLPIEGILSVGFRNILFTASETDKGRLYMLKLRQFGLRLLGLSFPPGNNDIYLFGNPDNRSNTKLGWYAAYSEDKKDQSPSSGAQADRTQGTKGGSV
;
A
#
# COMPACT_ATOMS: atom_id res chain seq x y z
N LEU A 1 -26.73 -45.46 39.22
CA LEU A 1 -26.26 -44.41 40.14
C LEU A 1 -25.97 -45.06 41.48
N GLU A 2 -24.77 -44.93 42.03
CA GLU A 2 -24.52 -45.15 43.45
C GLU A 2 -23.51 -44.10 43.95
N GLY A 3 -24.01 -43.01 44.56
CA GLY A 3 -23.21 -42.06 45.33
C GLY A 3 -23.45 -40.58 44.98
N GLY A 4 -23.94 -39.81 45.94
CA GLY A 4 -23.92 -38.34 45.94
C GLY A 4 -23.59 -37.86 47.35
N TYR A 5 -22.79 -36.81 47.47
CA TYR A 5 -22.44 -36.23 48.77
C TYR A 5 -23.24 -34.95 48.98
N LEU A 6 -23.92 -34.88 50.12
CA LEU A 6 -24.52 -33.65 50.60
C LEU A 6 -23.42 -32.71 51.07
N ILE A 7 -23.36 -31.51 50.51
CA ILE A 7 -22.40 -30.49 50.90
C ILE A 7 -23.12 -29.51 51.84
N SER A 8 -22.72 -29.52 53.10
CA SER A 8 -23.13 -28.50 54.07
C SER A 8 -22.18 -27.31 53.97
N THR A 9 -22.69 -26.17 53.54
CA THR A 9 -22.04 -24.88 53.77
C THR A 9 -22.29 -24.48 55.24
N GLY A 10 -21.29 -23.95 55.94
CA GLY A 10 -21.38 -23.68 57.38
C GLY A 10 -22.34 -22.53 57.71
N SER A 11 -23.14 -22.70 58.77
CA SER A 11 -24.15 -21.81 59.38
C SER A 11 -25.03 -20.98 58.41
N PRO A 12 -26.35 -21.25 58.34
CA PRO A 12 -27.26 -20.35 57.63
C PRO A 12 -27.18 -18.96 58.26
N ALA A 13 -26.92 -17.94 57.44
CA ALA A 13 -27.12 -16.58 57.87
C ALA A 13 -28.56 -16.45 58.41
N THR A 14 -28.72 -15.86 59.59
CA THR A 14 -30.02 -15.72 60.27
C THR A 14 -31.03 -14.86 59.53
N GLU A 15 -30.65 -14.28 58.39
CA GLU A 15 -31.58 -13.71 57.42
C GLU A 15 -31.21 -14.16 56.00
N PRO A 16 -32.17 -14.67 55.21
CA PRO A 16 -31.98 -14.87 53.78
C PRO A 16 -31.94 -13.47 53.14
N THR A 17 -30.75 -12.87 53.09
CA THR A 17 -30.54 -11.79 52.14
C THR A 17 -30.62 -12.42 50.76
N ALA A 18 -31.33 -11.77 49.84
CA ALA A 18 -31.43 -12.12 48.42
C ALA A 18 -30.09 -11.97 47.69
N ALA A 19 -28.98 -12.36 48.33
CA ALA A 19 -27.65 -12.23 47.82
C ALA A 19 -27.43 -13.34 46.78
N VAL A 20 -27.38 -12.93 45.53
CA VAL A 20 -26.96 -13.74 44.36
C VAL A 20 -25.49 -14.18 44.48
N GLN A 21 -24.77 -13.71 45.50
CA GLN A 21 -23.35 -13.99 45.74
C GLN A 21 -23.13 -15.34 46.45
N PRO A 22 -22.28 -16.23 45.93
CA PRO A 22 -21.97 -17.50 46.56
C PRO A 22 -21.29 -17.32 47.92
N VAL A 23 -21.66 -18.14 48.90
CA VAL A 23 -21.06 -18.10 50.26
C VAL A 23 -19.90 -19.07 50.45
N SER A 24 -19.72 -19.99 49.50
CA SER A 24 -18.70 -21.03 49.52
C SER A 24 -18.41 -21.46 48.10
N TYR A 25 -17.16 -21.85 47.85
CA TYR A 25 -16.65 -22.17 46.52
C TYR A 25 -16.06 -23.56 46.48
N ILE A 26 -16.25 -24.27 45.37
CA ILE A 26 -15.57 -25.53 45.08
C ILE A 26 -14.63 -25.29 43.90
N LEU A 27 -13.33 -25.44 44.13
CA LEU A 27 -12.34 -25.42 43.06
C LEU A 27 -12.57 -26.61 42.12
N CYS A 28 -12.67 -26.33 40.83
CA CYS A 28 -12.93 -27.36 39.82
C CYS A 28 -11.65 -28.10 39.39
N GLY A 29 -10.48 -27.48 39.60
CA GLY A 29 -9.18 -28.01 39.19
C GLY A 29 -8.01 -27.37 39.94
N LEU A 30 -6.88 -27.20 39.24
CA LEU A 30 -5.68 -26.55 39.79
C LEU A 30 -5.70 -25.03 39.71
N SER A 31 -6.56 -24.46 38.86
CA SER A 31 -6.66 -23.01 38.69
C SER A 31 -7.47 -22.38 39.83
N GLY A 32 -6.94 -21.30 40.40
CA GLY A 32 -7.65 -20.52 41.43
C GLY A 32 -8.82 -19.72 40.87
N THR A 33 -8.97 -19.65 39.55
CA THR A 33 -9.95 -18.81 38.85
C THR A 33 -11.02 -19.65 38.16
N GLU A 34 -11.08 -20.96 38.46
CA GLU A 34 -12.04 -21.91 37.94
C GLU A 34 -12.75 -22.67 39.07
N TYR A 35 -14.00 -22.31 39.35
CA TYR A 35 -14.72 -22.79 40.52
C TYR A 35 -16.24 -22.73 40.36
N ALA A 36 -16.95 -23.51 41.18
CA ALA A 36 -18.40 -23.44 41.31
C ALA A 36 -18.80 -22.73 42.61
N GLY A 37 -19.67 -21.74 42.50
CA GLY A 37 -20.25 -21.01 43.62
C GLY A 37 -21.47 -21.73 44.18
N LEU A 38 -21.43 -22.09 45.47
CA LEU A 38 -22.52 -22.76 46.17
C LEU A 38 -23.52 -21.76 46.75
N THR A 39 -24.78 -22.20 46.82
CA THR A 39 -25.84 -21.43 47.46
C THR A 39 -25.62 -21.33 48.98
N SER A 40 -26.16 -20.28 49.58
CA SER A 40 -26.15 -20.10 51.05
C SER A 40 -27.06 -21.06 51.81
N LEU A 41 -27.89 -21.81 51.10
CA LEU A 41 -28.83 -22.76 51.65
C LEU A 41 -28.17 -24.13 51.88
N THR A 42 -28.65 -24.83 52.91
CA THR A 42 -28.28 -26.24 53.12
C THR A 42 -28.99 -27.11 52.09
N GLY A 43 -28.27 -28.04 51.44
CA GLY A 43 -28.86 -28.95 50.45
C GLY A 43 -28.16 -28.98 49.09
N ASN A 44 -27.02 -28.30 48.93
CA ASN A 44 -26.20 -28.44 47.72
C ASN A 44 -25.69 -29.89 47.62
N ILE A 45 -25.78 -30.53 46.45
CA ILE A 45 -25.37 -31.94 46.25
C ILE A 45 -24.30 -32.03 45.15
N LEU A 46 -23.24 -32.79 45.43
CA LEU A 46 -22.24 -33.21 44.45
C LEU A 46 -22.49 -34.68 44.06
N HIS A 47 -22.88 -34.88 42.80
CA HIS A 47 -23.17 -36.19 42.21
C HIS A 47 -21.92 -36.78 41.58
N PHE A 48 -21.75 -38.10 41.68
CA PHE A 48 -20.66 -38.84 41.03
C PHE A 48 -21.23 -39.80 39.98
N ILE A 49 -20.86 -39.59 38.72
CA ILE A 49 -21.33 -40.37 37.59
C ILE A 49 -20.19 -41.29 37.11
N PRO A 50 -20.26 -42.62 37.34
CA PRO A 50 -19.17 -43.54 37.04
C PRO A 50 -19.02 -43.84 35.54
N HIS A 51 -17.95 -44.57 35.20
CA HIS A 51 -17.65 -45.12 33.86
C HIS A 51 -17.44 -44.06 32.77
N GLN A 52 -16.89 -42.92 33.14
CA GLN A 52 -16.56 -41.85 32.21
C GLN A 52 -15.09 -41.86 31.83
N ASN A 53 -14.77 -41.32 30.65
CA ASN A 53 -13.41 -41.31 30.10
C ASN A 53 -12.41 -40.64 31.06
N ALA A 54 -11.24 -41.27 31.24
CA ALA A 54 -10.21 -40.81 32.17
C ALA A 54 -8.78 -40.98 31.65
N TYR A 55 -8.55 -41.71 30.57
CA TYR A 55 -7.21 -41.91 30.02
C TYR A 55 -6.87 -40.81 28.99
N ALA A 56 -5.81 -40.04 29.24
CA ALA A 56 -5.30 -39.02 28.32
C ALA A 56 -4.25 -39.65 27.38
N PRO A 57 -4.59 -39.93 26.11
CA PRO A 57 -3.71 -40.71 25.21
C PRO A 57 -2.55 -39.90 24.64
N ARG A 58 -2.65 -38.56 24.59
CA ARG A 58 -1.65 -37.64 24.03
C ARG A 58 -1.00 -36.83 25.15
N TYR A 59 -0.21 -37.51 25.98
CA TYR A 59 0.44 -36.89 27.12
C TYR A 59 1.93 -37.27 27.25
N PRO A 60 2.85 -36.27 27.31
CA PRO A 60 2.64 -34.89 26.86
C PRO A 60 2.34 -34.86 25.35
N ALA A 61 1.61 -33.87 24.86
CA ALA A 61 1.43 -33.68 23.42
C ALA A 61 2.79 -33.28 22.79
N VAL A 62 3.56 -34.26 22.30
CA VAL A 62 4.84 -34.02 21.61
C VAL A 62 4.73 -34.43 20.14
N SER A 63 5.41 -33.66 19.30
CA SER A 63 5.31 -33.42 17.85
C SER A 63 5.69 -34.56 16.88
N ASP A 64 6.05 -35.76 17.32
CA ASP A 64 6.90 -36.62 16.47
C ASP A 64 6.20 -37.47 15.39
N ASP A 65 4.87 -37.59 15.38
CA ASP A 65 4.15 -38.32 14.33
C ASP A 65 3.62 -37.39 13.23
N VAL A 66 4.54 -36.89 12.39
CA VAL A 66 4.24 -36.12 11.16
C VAL A 66 3.66 -37.02 10.05
N HIS A 67 3.50 -38.34 10.27
CA HIS A 67 3.24 -39.29 9.18
C HIS A 67 1.99 -40.18 9.28
N ASN A 68 1.17 -40.12 10.33
CA ASN A 68 -0.14 -40.78 10.43
C ASN A 68 -0.87 -40.17 11.65
N SER A 69 -2.16 -39.88 11.69
CA SER A 69 -3.33 -40.30 10.92
C SER A 69 -4.47 -39.32 11.27
N ASP A 70 -5.54 -39.37 10.49
CA ASP A 70 -6.90 -38.81 10.66
C ASP A 70 -7.57 -38.98 12.05
N ASP A 71 -6.85 -39.36 13.11
CA ASP A 71 -7.45 -39.79 14.36
C ASP A 71 -7.81 -38.62 15.27
N LYS A 72 -9.11 -38.30 15.20
CA LYS A 72 -9.94 -37.63 16.21
C LYS A 72 -9.90 -38.38 17.56
N HIS A 73 -8.74 -38.56 18.18
CA HIS A 73 -8.72 -39.08 19.54
C HIS A 73 -9.12 -37.96 20.51
N PRO A 74 -10.21 -38.13 21.28
CA PRO A 74 -10.63 -37.13 22.26
C PRO A 74 -9.56 -36.96 23.35
N PRO A 75 -9.45 -35.77 23.99
CA PRO A 75 -8.44 -35.51 25.02
C PRO A 75 -8.49 -36.51 26.19
N LEU A 76 -9.66 -37.09 26.46
CA LEU A 76 -9.85 -38.23 27.36
C LEU A 76 -10.59 -39.37 26.64
N THR A 77 -10.09 -40.58 26.79
CA THR A 77 -10.62 -41.83 26.21
C THR A 77 -11.05 -42.83 27.28
N ASP A 78 -11.73 -43.89 26.86
CA ASP A 78 -12.29 -44.95 27.68
C ASP A 78 -11.28 -46.07 28.04
N LEU A 79 -10.02 -45.97 27.60
CA LEU A 79 -8.93 -46.90 28.00
C LEU A 79 -8.71 -46.94 29.53
N GLY A 80 -9.11 -45.87 30.21
CA GLY A 80 -9.27 -45.81 31.65
C GLY A 80 -10.55 -45.04 31.96
N THR A 81 -11.28 -45.45 33.00
CA THR A 81 -12.53 -44.81 33.39
C THR A 81 -12.51 -44.31 34.84
N THR A 82 -13.17 -43.20 35.10
CA THR A 82 -13.38 -42.64 36.45
C THR A 82 -14.81 -42.11 36.60
N SER A 83 -15.12 -41.56 37.77
CA SER A 83 -16.37 -40.83 37.96
C SER A 83 -16.20 -39.37 37.56
N TRP A 84 -17.13 -38.83 36.77
CA TRP A 84 -17.29 -37.39 36.58
C TRP A 84 -18.29 -36.83 37.58
N LEU A 85 -18.39 -35.50 37.66
CA LEU A 85 -19.14 -34.81 38.70
C LEU A 85 -20.24 -33.92 38.13
N PHE A 86 -21.26 -33.67 38.95
CA PHE A 86 -22.28 -32.65 38.70
C PHE A 86 -22.76 -32.02 40.01
N LEU A 87 -23.08 -30.74 39.99
CA LEU A 87 -23.52 -29.97 41.17
C LEU A 87 -24.97 -29.51 41.00
N THR A 88 -25.79 -29.74 42.00
CA THR A 88 -27.18 -29.23 42.05
C THR A 88 -27.40 -28.33 43.25
N ALA A 89 -28.14 -27.24 43.02
CA ALA A 89 -28.69 -26.40 44.08
C ALA A 89 -29.75 -27.17 44.91
N PRO A 90 -30.10 -26.69 46.11
CA PRO A 90 -31.07 -27.37 47.00
C PRO A 90 -32.49 -27.47 46.44
N ASP A 91 -32.87 -26.53 45.57
CA ASP A 91 -34.21 -26.43 44.99
C ASP A 91 -34.15 -25.84 43.56
N SER A 92 -35.33 -25.68 42.94
CA SER A 92 -35.49 -25.14 41.59
C SER A 92 -35.41 -23.62 41.47
N ASP A 93 -35.39 -22.90 42.60
CA ASP A 93 -35.39 -21.43 42.62
C ASP A 93 -33.97 -20.87 42.73
N HIS A 94 -33.02 -21.70 43.17
CA HIS A 94 -31.61 -21.35 43.26
C HIS A 94 -30.78 -21.98 42.13
N ARG A 95 -29.58 -21.44 41.90
CA ARG A 95 -28.67 -21.88 40.84
C ARG A 95 -27.26 -22.05 41.39
N ILE A 96 -26.53 -22.97 40.78
CA ILE A 96 -25.07 -23.06 40.92
C ILE A 96 -24.46 -22.30 39.75
N TYR A 97 -23.59 -21.35 40.06
CA TYR A 97 -22.85 -20.59 39.06
C TYR A 97 -21.46 -21.17 38.92
N TYR A 98 -21.04 -21.40 37.69
CA TYR A 98 -19.70 -21.81 37.35
C TYR A 98 -18.92 -20.59 36.87
N TYR A 99 -17.74 -20.38 37.44
CA TYR A 99 -16.87 -19.25 37.17
C TYR A 99 -15.57 -19.77 36.57
N ALA A 100 -15.13 -19.12 35.51
CA ALA A 100 -13.85 -19.39 34.87
C ALA A 100 -13.36 -18.09 34.23
N GLN A 101 -12.10 -17.72 34.51
CA GLN A 101 -11.44 -16.59 33.87
C GLN A 101 -9.96 -16.91 33.65
N PRO A 102 -9.33 -16.43 32.56
CA PRO A 102 -7.92 -16.67 32.32
C PRO A 102 -7.07 -16.02 33.41
N GLU A 103 -6.17 -16.79 34.03
CA GLU A 103 -5.28 -16.26 35.08
C GLU A 103 -4.46 -15.04 34.61
N PRO A 104 -3.92 -15.01 33.37
CA PRO A 104 -3.20 -13.84 32.86
C PRO A 104 -4.13 -12.71 32.40
N SER A 105 -5.44 -12.76 32.65
CA SER A 105 -6.41 -11.76 32.15
C SER A 105 -7.67 -11.68 33.03
N LEU A 106 -7.47 -11.64 34.35
CA LEU A 106 -8.58 -11.48 35.30
C LEU A 106 -9.25 -10.12 35.16
N LEU A 107 -10.58 -10.10 35.27
CA LEU A 107 -11.37 -8.89 35.21
C LEU A 107 -11.47 -8.26 36.61
N TYR A 108 -11.30 -6.95 36.65
CA TYR A 108 -11.44 -6.12 37.83
C TYR A 108 -12.51 -5.05 37.59
N ASP A 109 -13.26 -4.71 38.63
CA ASP A 109 -14.36 -3.74 38.57
C ASP A 109 -13.81 -2.32 38.47
N ALA A 110 -14.00 -1.67 37.31
CA ALA A 110 -13.49 -0.32 37.06
C ALA A 110 -14.30 0.79 37.78
N GLY A 111 -15.53 0.49 38.23
CA GLY A 111 -16.42 1.44 38.90
C GLY A 111 -16.26 1.49 40.42
N LYS A 112 -15.53 0.53 41.01
CA LYS A 112 -15.27 0.45 42.45
C LYS A 112 -13.78 0.53 42.75
N VAL A 113 -13.32 1.73 43.10
CA VAL A 113 -11.97 1.95 43.63
C VAL A 113 -12.03 2.02 45.16
N VAL A 114 -11.51 1.00 45.83
CA VAL A 114 -11.48 0.98 47.30
C VAL A 114 -10.27 1.78 47.80
N ALA A 115 -10.53 2.93 48.44
CA ALA A 115 -9.50 3.68 49.15
C ALA A 115 -9.16 2.98 50.48
N THR A 116 -8.06 2.25 50.52
CA THR A 116 -7.51 1.72 51.78
C THR A 116 -6.43 2.68 52.28
N ASN A 117 -6.69 3.34 53.41
CA ASN A 117 -5.71 4.12 54.17
C ASN A 117 -4.82 5.08 53.35
N GLY A 118 -5.43 5.94 52.54
CA GLY A 118 -4.82 7.20 52.12
C GLY A 118 -3.92 7.22 50.89
N ASP A 119 -3.36 6.09 50.43
CA ASP A 119 -2.45 6.10 49.26
C ASP A 119 -2.52 4.88 48.32
N SER A 120 -3.16 3.76 48.70
CA SER A 120 -3.33 2.60 47.80
C SER A 120 -4.75 2.51 47.25
N THR A 121 -4.88 2.54 45.93
CA THR A 121 -6.13 2.29 45.20
C THR A 121 -6.03 0.95 44.49
N HIS A 122 -6.78 -0.04 44.95
CA HIS A 122 -6.89 -1.34 44.31
C HIS A 122 -8.27 -1.49 43.67
N LEU A 123 -8.34 -2.23 42.57
CA LEU A 123 -9.59 -2.63 41.95
C LEU A 123 -10.04 -3.98 42.51
N ASP A 124 -11.33 -4.13 42.75
CA ASP A 124 -11.90 -5.39 43.22
C ASP A 124 -11.96 -6.40 42.08
N PHE A 125 -11.68 -7.68 42.37
CA PHE A 125 -11.88 -8.75 41.41
C PHE A 125 -13.35 -8.83 41.01
N LEU A 126 -13.62 -8.90 39.70
CA LEU A 126 -14.95 -8.96 39.14
C LEU A 126 -15.30 -10.41 38.83
N GLU A 127 -16.09 -11.03 39.72
CA GLU A 127 -16.60 -12.39 39.54
C GLU A 127 -17.68 -12.43 38.45
N ILE A 128 -17.31 -12.95 37.26
CA ILE A 128 -18.22 -13.12 36.13
C ILE A 128 -18.55 -14.60 35.94
N PRO A 129 -19.84 -15.00 35.98
CA PRO A 129 -20.22 -16.37 35.70
C PRO A 129 -19.93 -16.76 34.24
N ALA A 130 -19.27 -17.89 34.05
CA ALA A 130 -19.03 -18.52 32.75
C ALA A 130 -20.22 -19.41 32.32
N ALA A 131 -20.88 -20.06 33.27
CA ALA A 131 -22.08 -20.86 33.02
C ALA A 131 -23.01 -20.88 34.24
N VAL A 132 -24.29 -21.15 34.00
CA VAL A 132 -25.30 -21.35 35.04
C VAL A 132 -25.81 -22.78 34.95
N PHE A 133 -25.59 -23.58 35.99
CA PHE A 133 -26.04 -24.98 35.97
C PHE A 133 -27.57 -25.06 36.04
N PRO A 134 -28.18 -26.04 35.35
CA PRO A 134 -29.62 -26.17 35.33
C PRO A 134 -30.17 -26.46 36.74
N PRO A 135 -31.36 -25.93 37.09
CA PRO A 135 -32.06 -26.34 38.29
C PRO A 135 -32.30 -27.85 38.26
N ALA A 136 -32.14 -28.50 39.42
CA ALA A 136 -32.16 -29.94 39.61
C ALA A 136 -33.07 -30.72 38.61
N LEU A 137 -32.47 -31.29 37.58
CA LEU A 137 -33.09 -32.37 36.80
C LEU A 137 -32.62 -33.69 37.39
N TYR A 138 -33.36 -34.18 38.37
CA TYR A 138 -33.35 -35.61 38.66
C TYR A 138 -34.75 -36.08 39.06
N ASP A 139 -35.70 -35.99 38.11
CA ASP A 139 -36.72 -37.04 38.05
C ASP A 139 -36.03 -38.29 37.51
N HIS A 140 -36.16 -39.43 38.18
CA HIS A 140 -35.53 -40.71 37.84
C HIS A 140 -36.02 -41.30 36.49
N ASN A 141 -36.67 -40.51 35.64
CA ASN A 141 -37.38 -40.96 34.45
C ASN A 141 -36.77 -40.37 33.17
N PRO A 142 -35.97 -41.13 32.40
CA PRO A 142 -35.20 -40.62 31.25
C PRO A 142 -36.04 -40.45 29.98
N VAL A 143 -37.29 -39.98 30.08
CA VAL A 143 -38.20 -39.91 28.93
C VAL A 143 -38.92 -38.56 28.87
N ALA A 144 -38.19 -37.46 28.68
CA ALA A 144 -38.79 -36.20 28.20
C ALA A 144 -37.79 -35.12 27.73
N SER A 145 -36.59 -35.46 27.23
CA SER A 145 -35.82 -34.52 26.41
C SER A 145 -34.95 -35.29 25.43
N ASN A 146 -34.73 -34.72 24.25
CA ASN A 146 -34.06 -35.37 23.12
C ASN A 146 -32.53 -35.50 23.33
N THR A 147 -32.05 -35.32 24.57
CA THR A 147 -30.66 -35.34 25.02
C THR A 147 -30.52 -36.39 26.12
N ASN A 148 -30.20 -37.62 25.73
CA ASN A 148 -30.22 -38.81 26.59
C ASN A 148 -29.00 -38.93 27.54
N GLN A 149 -28.38 -37.82 27.96
CA GLN A 149 -27.17 -37.84 28.80
C GLN A 149 -27.38 -37.04 30.10
N CYS A 150 -26.94 -37.64 31.21
CA CYS A 150 -26.92 -37.01 32.52
C CYS A 150 -25.87 -35.87 32.51
N PRO A 151 -26.20 -34.67 33.02
CA PRO A 151 -25.25 -33.56 33.11
C PRO A 151 -24.04 -33.97 33.97
N MET A 152 -22.81 -33.85 33.43
CA MET A 152 -21.58 -34.24 34.15
C MET A 152 -20.33 -33.63 33.51
N PHE A 153 -19.26 -33.47 34.29
CA PHE A 153 -17.95 -33.00 33.82
C PHE A 153 -16.79 -33.56 34.67
N PRO A 154 -15.58 -33.74 34.11
CA PRO A 154 -14.45 -34.27 34.86
C PRO A 154 -13.90 -33.26 35.88
N MET A 155 -13.66 -33.71 37.10
CA MET A 155 -12.75 -33.04 38.06
C MET A 155 -11.85 -34.09 38.71
N VAL A 156 -10.61 -33.70 39.02
CA VAL A 156 -9.63 -34.59 39.65
C VAL A 156 -9.21 -34.02 41.00
N PRO A 157 -9.24 -34.81 42.09
CA PRO A 157 -8.70 -34.37 43.37
C PRO A 157 -7.16 -34.42 43.33
N PHE A 158 -6.52 -33.25 43.35
CA PHE A 158 -5.05 -33.14 43.34
C PHE A 158 -4.40 -33.33 44.74
N ARG A 159 -5.18 -33.72 45.75
CA ARG A 159 -4.67 -33.93 47.11
C ARG A 159 -3.86 -35.24 47.18
N GLY A 160 -2.63 -35.16 47.65
CA GLY A 160 -1.76 -36.33 47.87
C GLY A 160 -0.78 -36.63 46.73
N ILE A 161 -0.66 -35.73 45.75
CA ILE A 161 0.36 -35.82 44.68
C ILE A 161 1.77 -35.66 45.26
N PHE A 162 2.71 -36.47 44.77
CA PHE A 162 4.12 -36.36 45.13
C PHE A 162 4.72 -35.10 44.51
N SER A 163 5.63 -34.41 45.22
CA SER A 163 6.19 -33.13 44.75
C SER A 163 6.86 -33.21 43.37
N GLY A 164 7.41 -34.37 43.00
CA GLY A 164 8.03 -34.61 41.69
C GLY A 164 7.05 -34.65 40.51
N ASP A 165 5.76 -34.88 40.76
CA ASP A 165 4.76 -35.05 39.70
C ASP A 165 3.93 -33.77 39.45
N SER A 166 4.23 -32.68 40.16
CA SER A 166 3.37 -31.47 40.14
C SER A 166 3.29 -30.78 38.77
N ASP A 167 4.40 -30.73 38.02
CA ASP A 167 4.42 -30.19 36.65
C ASP A 167 3.61 -31.08 35.71
N GLN A 168 3.73 -32.40 35.89
CA GLN A 168 2.99 -33.37 35.10
C GLN A 168 1.48 -33.22 35.30
N CYS A 169 1.05 -33.10 36.55
CA CYS A 169 -0.35 -32.88 36.90
C CYS A 169 -0.89 -31.55 36.36
N ARG A 170 -0.08 -30.47 36.39
CA ARG A 170 -0.45 -29.19 35.76
C ARG A 170 -0.68 -29.36 34.25
N LEU A 171 0.21 -30.05 33.56
CA LEU A 171 0.09 -30.26 32.12
C LEU A 171 -1.14 -31.11 31.77
N VAL A 172 -1.41 -32.21 32.49
CA VAL A 172 -2.62 -33.04 32.25
C VAL A 172 -3.90 -32.23 32.49
N GLU A 173 -3.93 -31.42 33.55
CA GLU A 173 -5.07 -30.54 33.82
C GLU A 173 -5.30 -29.55 32.67
N GLN A 174 -4.23 -28.90 32.19
CA GLN A 174 -4.30 -27.89 31.15
C GLN A 174 -4.62 -28.45 29.75
N GLN A 175 -4.07 -29.62 29.40
CA GLN A 175 -4.16 -30.20 28.05
C GLN A 175 -5.34 -31.18 27.87
N ALA A 176 -5.82 -31.81 28.95
CA ALA A 176 -6.84 -32.86 28.84
C ALA A 176 -8.07 -32.59 29.71
N ILE A 177 -7.91 -32.42 31.02
CA ILE A 177 -9.06 -32.40 31.95
C ILE A 177 -9.87 -31.11 31.82
N ALA A 178 -9.25 -29.94 31.91
CA ALA A 178 -9.95 -28.66 31.85
C ALA A 178 -10.63 -28.41 30.48
N PRO A 179 -10.00 -28.74 29.32
CA PRO A 179 -10.69 -28.70 28.02
C PRO A 179 -11.96 -29.56 27.98
N VAL A 180 -11.89 -30.82 28.43
CA VAL A 180 -13.07 -31.71 28.46
C VAL A 180 -14.14 -31.18 29.43
N ARG A 181 -13.73 -30.68 30.60
CA ARG A 181 -14.64 -30.06 31.57
C ARG A 181 -15.44 -28.91 30.97
N ARG A 182 -14.77 -27.98 30.30
CA ARG A 182 -15.43 -26.84 29.65
C ARG A 182 -16.38 -27.30 28.54
N ALA A 183 -15.94 -28.22 27.68
CA ALA A 183 -16.77 -28.77 26.62
C ALA A 183 -18.05 -29.40 27.17
N SER A 184 -17.93 -30.24 28.22
CA SER A 184 -19.08 -30.88 28.86
C SER A 184 -20.01 -29.88 29.55
N ILE A 185 -19.48 -28.85 30.22
CA ILE A 185 -20.29 -27.79 30.83
C ILE A 185 -21.07 -27.03 29.75
N ASN A 186 -20.42 -26.65 28.65
CA ASN A 186 -21.08 -25.93 27.55
C ASN A 186 -22.17 -26.77 26.88
N GLU A 187 -21.93 -28.06 26.65
CA GLU A 187 -22.93 -28.99 26.12
C GLU A 187 -24.14 -29.14 27.06
N MET A 188 -23.89 -29.14 28.37
CA MET A 188 -24.92 -29.26 29.40
C MET A 188 -25.81 -28.02 29.53
N VAL A 189 -25.20 -26.83 29.59
CA VAL A 189 -25.92 -25.58 29.90
C VAL A 189 -26.41 -24.84 28.66
N GLY A 190 -25.84 -25.15 27.49
CA GLY A 190 -25.88 -24.26 26.35
C GLY A 190 -24.97 -23.04 26.55
N PHE A 191 -24.59 -22.39 25.46
CA PHE A 191 -23.63 -21.30 25.54
C PHE A 191 -24.20 -19.98 26.12
N ASP A 192 -25.53 -19.85 26.15
CA ASP A 192 -26.23 -18.71 26.73
C ASP A 192 -27.22 -19.19 27.80
N ALA A 193 -27.05 -18.71 29.03
CA ALA A 193 -28.01 -18.94 30.10
C ALA A 193 -29.33 -18.18 29.79
N PRO A 194 -30.51 -18.69 30.17
CA PRO A 194 -31.76 -17.96 29.99
C PRO A 194 -31.79 -16.69 30.84
N VAL A 195 -31.40 -15.57 30.21
CA VAL A 195 -31.28 -14.21 30.76
C VAL A 195 -32.61 -13.74 31.37
N ASP A 196 -33.74 -14.09 30.74
CA ASP A 196 -35.09 -13.59 31.13
C ASP A 196 -35.52 -13.97 32.56
N THR A 197 -34.75 -14.81 33.26
CA THR A 197 -35.04 -15.23 34.64
C THR A 197 -33.89 -14.98 35.62
N ALA A 198 -32.76 -14.43 35.17
CA ALA A 198 -31.62 -14.16 36.04
C ALA A 198 -31.85 -12.87 36.86
N PRO A 199 -31.65 -12.90 38.19
CA PRO A 199 -31.79 -11.70 39.00
C PRO A 199 -30.67 -10.70 38.70
N ASN A 200 -30.98 -9.41 38.77
CA ASN A 200 -29.98 -8.36 38.74
C ASN A 200 -29.02 -8.51 39.94
N VAL A 201 -27.73 -8.48 39.66
CA VAL A 201 -26.67 -8.64 40.67
C VAL A 201 -25.98 -7.30 40.97
N ARG A 202 -26.18 -6.31 40.11
CA ARG A 202 -25.61 -4.96 40.22
C ARG A 202 -26.69 -3.89 40.03
N ASP A 203 -26.45 -2.72 40.63
CA ASP A 203 -27.29 -1.53 40.46
C ASP A 203 -26.93 -0.76 39.16
N GLY A 204 -26.90 -1.47 38.03
CA GLY A 204 -26.64 -0.92 36.69
C GLY A 204 -25.46 -1.56 35.94
N PRO A 205 -25.18 -1.08 34.70
CA PRO A 205 -24.11 -1.59 33.86
C PRO A 205 -22.75 -1.52 34.55
N THR A 206 -21.92 -2.54 34.34
CA THR A 206 -20.60 -2.68 34.97
C THR A 206 -19.52 -2.74 33.91
N THR A 207 -18.38 -2.09 34.15
CA THR A 207 -17.20 -2.19 33.27
C THR A 207 -16.10 -2.98 33.98
N GLY A 208 -15.70 -4.09 33.37
CA GLY A 208 -14.54 -4.88 33.77
C GLY A 208 -13.30 -4.47 32.99
N VAL A 209 -12.14 -4.45 33.64
CA VAL A 209 -10.83 -4.19 33.02
C VAL A 209 -9.83 -5.27 33.43
N THR A 210 -8.92 -5.62 32.52
CA THR A 210 -7.83 -6.58 32.80
C THR A 210 -6.48 -5.86 32.91
N PRO A 211 -5.47 -6.42 33.60
CA PRO A 211 -4.12 -5.84 33.64
C PRO A 211 -3.49 -5.69 32.25
N GLN A 212 -3.90 -6.51 31.28
CA GLN A 212 -3.44 -6.55 29.90
C GLN A 212 -4.21 -5.55 29.01
N GLY A 213 -5.20 -4.86 29.57
CA GLY A 213 -5.87 -3.75 28.91
C GLY A 213 -7.12 -4.12 28.11
N LEU A 214 -7.62 -5.34 28.21
CA LEU A 214 -8.97 -5.69 27.75
C LEU A 214 -10.03 -5.02 28.63
N ILE A 215 -11.12 -4.60 28.00
CA ILE A 215 -12.25 -3.94 28.66
C ILE A 215 -13.54 -4.66 28.26
N VAL A 216 -14.37 -4.97 29.24
CA VAL A 216 -15.65 -5.67 29.04
C VAL A 216 -16.77 -4.81 29.59
N GLY A 217 -17.75 -4.48 28.75
CA GLY A 217 -19.00 -3.84 29.15
C GLY A 217 -20.09 -4.87 29.42
N LEU A 218 -20.63 -4.86 30.63
CA LEU A 218 -21.60 -5.83 31.14
C LEU A 218 -22.90 -5.14 31.52
N ASP A 219 -24.01 -5.88 31.39
CA ASP A 219 -25.28 -5.47 31.96
C ASP A 219 -25.34 -5.64 33.49
N ASP A 220 -26.51 -5.40 34.08
CA ASP A 220 -26.78 -5.54 35.51
C ASP A 220 -26.86 -7.00 36.00
N THR A 221 -26.99 -7.96 35.09
CA THR A 221 -26.94 -9.41 35.38
C THR A 221 -25.52 -9.98 35.38
N LEU A 222 -24.55 -9.27 34.79
CA LEU A 222 -23.17 -9.73 34.50
C LEU A 222 -23.08 -10.90 33.52
N LEU A 223 -24.20 -11.41 32.99
CA LEU A 223 -24.23 -12.55 32.06
C LEU A 223 -24.14 -12.10 30.59
N ASN A 224 -24.55 -10.85 30.31
CA ASN A 224 -24.56 -10.31 28.95
C ASN A 224 -23.39 -9.36 28.73
N TRP A 225 -22.51 -9.76 27.83
CA TRP A 225 -21.38 -8.95 27.39
C TRP A 225 -21.84 -8.02 26.27
N GLN A 226 -22.17 -6.79 26.65
CA GLN A 226 -22.60 -5.77 25.70
C GLN A 226 -21.46 -5.38 24.75
N ARG A 227 -20.23 -5.33 25.27
CA ARG A 227 -19.02 -4.91 24.52
C ARG A 227 -17.78 -5.63 25.04
N LEU A 228 -16.87 -5.96 24.13
CA LEU A 228 -15.49 -6.36 24.42
C LEU A 228 -14.57 -5.46 23.60
N CYS A 229 -13.84 -4.59 24.28
CA CYS A 229 -12.85 -3.70 23.67
C CYS A 229 -11.46 -4.32 23.80
N LEU A 230 -10.81 -4.47 22.64
CA LEU A 230 -9.50 -5.07 22.46
C LEU A 230 -8.38 -4.05 22.57
N GLY A 231 -8.67 -2.77 22.34
CA GLY A 231 -7.70 -1.70 22.47
C GLY A 231 -8.28 -0.30 22.27
N THR A 232 -7.64 0.68 22.90
CA THR A 232 -7.94 2.11 22.80
C THR A 232 -7.01 2.76 21.78
N ILE A 233 -7.53 3.01 20.59
CA ILE A 233 -6.77 3.63 19.49
C ILE A 233 -7.11 5.12 19.47
N LYS A 234 -6.10 6.00 19.36
CA LYS A 234 -6.27 7.45 19.49
C LYS A 234 -7.00 8.05 18.28
N GLN A 235 -8.10 8.77 18.52
CA GLN A 235 -8.42 10.06 17.87
C GLN A 235 -9.22 10.94 18.84
N ASN A 236 -8.56 11.92 19.49
CA ASN A 236 -9.18 13.08 20.17
C ASN A 236 -10.54 12.88 20.88
N VAL A 237 -10.62 11.99 21.88
CA VAL A 237 -11.80 11.99 22.75
C VAL A 237 -11.37 12.18 24.20
N GLU A 238 -11.78 13.31 24.77
CA GLU A 238 -11.81 13.49 26.22
C GLU A 238 -12.67 12.36 26.80
N ASN A 239 -12.12 11.59 27.75
CA ASN A 239 -12.86 10.54 28.45
C ASN A 239 -14.03 11.19 29.21
N THR A 240 -15.20 11.32 28.57
CA THR A 240 -16.42 11.83 29.17
C THR A 240 -16.98 10.75 30.10
N ARG A 241 -17.36 11.14 31.32
CA ARG A 241 -17.84 10.22 32.37
C ARG A 241 -19.35 10.29 32.51
N GLU A 242 -19.97 9.14 32.77
CA GLU A 242 -21.26 9.05 33.47
C GLU A 242 -21.10 8.14 34.70
N ARG A 243 -21.34 8.69 35.90
CA ARG A 243 -21.43 7.94 37.18
C ARG A 243 -20.27 6.94 37.43
N ASP A 244 -19.06 7.46 37.64
CA ASP A 244 -17.86 6.73 38.09
C ASP A 244 -17.36 5.54 37.23
N ASN A 245 -18.05 5.18 36.14
CA ASN A 245 -17.66 4.14 35.18
C ASN A 245 -16.94 4.71 33.95
N ILE A 246 -16.13 3.86 33.31
CA ILE A 246 -15.49 4.15 32.01
C ILE A 246 -16.59 4.16 30.93
N VAL A 247 -16.70 5.26 30.18
CA VAL A 247 -17.56 5.29 28.98
C VAL A 247 -16.76 4.71 27.82
N ILE A 248 -17.20 3.56 27.33
CA ILE A 248 -16.59 2.90 26.18
C ILE A 248 -16.88 3.72 24.92
N ASN A 249 -15.82 4.17 24.26
CA ASN A 249 -15.89 5.00 23.07
C ASN A 249 -16.22 4.18 21.80
N ASP A 250 -16.90 4.79 20.84
CA ASP A 250 -17.21 4.17 19.56
C ASP A 250 -16.00 4.15 18.58
N ASP A 251 -14.92 4.87 18.88
CA ASP A 251 -13.67 4.84 18.10
C ASP A 251 -12.65 3.80 18.61
N TRP A 252 -12.96 3.07 19.69
CA TRP A 252 -12.11 1.98 20.18
C TRP A 252 -12.28 0.72 19.34
N LEU A 253 -11.24 -0.12 19.30
CA LEU A 253 -11.31 -1.41 18.61
C LEU A 253 -12.12 -2.37 19.46
N GLN A 254 -13.36 -2.65 19.04
CA GLN A 254 -14.29 -3.43 19.85
C GLN A 254 -15.25 -4.30 19.03
N VAL A 255 -15.76 -5.32 19.71
CA VAL A 255 -16.88 -6.16 19.28
C VAL A 255 -18.05 -5.95 20.25
N THR A 256 -19.27 -6.02 19.74
CA THR A 256 -20.49 -5.80 20.52
C THR A 256 -21.30 -7.10 20.64
N ASN A 257 -22.23 -7.15 21.60
CA ASN A 257 -23.19 -8.25 21.75
C ASN A 257 -22.51 -9.65 21.76
N VAL A 258 -21.46 -9.80 22.57
CA VAL A 258 -20.63 -11.01 22.66
C VAL A 258 -21.40 -12.10 23.37
N ARG A 259 -21.57 -13.24 22.70
CA ARG A 259 -22.49 -14.30 23.14
C ARG A 259 -21.97 -15.68 22.75
N GLY A 260 -22.70 -16.70 23.15
CA GLY A 260 -22.48 -18.05 22.64
C GLY A 260 -21.06 -18.61 22.90
N PRO A 261 -20.55 -19.46 21.99
CA PRO A 261 -19.20 -20.04 22.09
C PRO A 261 -18.08 -19.02 22.20
N PHE A 262 -18.24 -17.82 21.61
CA PHE A 262 -17.21 -16.78 21.70
C PHE A 262 -17.05 -16.28 23.14
N LYS A 263 -18.17 -15.95 23.81
CA LYS A 263 -18.17 -15.58 25.23
C LYS A 263 -17.60 -16.70 26.11
N ALA A 264 -18.03 -17.94 25.86
CA ALA A 264 -17.56 -19.11 26.62
C ALA A 264 -16.05 -19.33 26.46
N ALA A 265 -15.51 -19.09 25.25
CA ALA A 265 -14.07 -19.17 25.01
C ALA A 265 -13.29 -18.10 25.78
N MET A 266 -13.77 -16.85 25.80
CA MET A 266 -13.15 -15.74 26.54
C MET A 266 -13.10 -15.99 28.05
N LEU A 267 -14.06 -16.74 28.59
CA LEU A 267 -14.14 -17.13 30.00
C LEU A 267 -13.46 -18.48 30.27
N SER A 268 -12.50 -18.90 29.45
CA SER A 268 -11.64 -20.06 29.74
C SER A 268 -10.54 -19.72 30.73
N SER A 269 -10.22 -20.62 31.68
CA SER A 269 -9.07 -20.49 32.59
C SER A 269 -7.70 -20.48 31.89
N GLN A 270 -7.66 -20.97 30.65
CA GLN A 270 -6.48 -20.99 29.78
C GLN A 270 -6.93 -20.54 28.38
N LEU A 271 -6.74 -19.25 28.06
CA LEU A 271 -7.27 -18.68 26.83
C LEU A 271 -6.21 -18.68 25.72
N PHE A 272 -6.42 -19.54 24.74
CA PHE A 272 -5.77 -19.49 23.44
C PHE A 272 -6.84 -19.66 22.37
N LEU A 273 -7.42 -18.54 21.93
CA LEU A 273 -8.52 -18.53 20.97
C LEU A 273 -7.97 -18.23 19.58
N VAL A 274 -8.31 -19.08 18.62
CA VAL A 274 -8.02 -18.92 17.20
C VAL A 274 -9.35 -18.77 16.46
N ILE A 275 -9.46 -17.75 15.63
CA ILE A 275 -10.64 -17.48 14.80
C ILE A 275 -10.16 -17.26 13.37
N ALA A 276 -10.68 -18.05 12.44
CA ALA A 276 -10.38 -17.96 11.01
C ALA A 276 -11.65 -18.10 10.15
N ASP A 277 -12.75 -18.61 10.70
CA ASP A 277 -14.07 -18.66 10.07
C ASP A 277 -14.88 -17.39 10.41
N GLN A 278 -15.02 -16.52 9.42
CA GLN A 278 -15.73 -15.25 9.53
C GLN A 278 -17.23 -15.41 9.82
N GLU A 279 -17.87 -16.48 9.33
CA GLU A 279 -19.31 -16.71 9.51
C GLU A 279 -19.57 -17.15 10.94
N LYS A 280 -18.77 -18.10 11.46
CA LYS A 280 -18.85 -18.52 12.86
C LYS A 280 -18.58 -17.36 13.82
N PHE A 281 -17.64 -16.48 13.49
CA PHE A 281 -17.37 -15.31 14.32
C PHE A 281 -18.56 -14.35 14.36
N THR A 282 -19.08 -13.95 13.20
CA THR A 282 -20.20 -13.00 13.07
C THR A 282 -21.54 -13.55 13.57
N GLU A 283 -21.70 -14.87 13.70
CA GLU A 283 -22.85 -15.49 14.38
C GLU A 283 -22.85 -15.19 15.90
N GLN A 284 -21.68 -15.03 16.52
CA GLN A 284 -21.50 -14.98 17.98
C GLN A 284 -21.13 -13.60 18.55
N CYS A 285 -21.09 -12.58 17.69
CA CYS A 285 -20.99 -11.18 18.10
C CYS A 285 -21.61 -10.26 17.04
N ASP A 286 -21.71 -8.99 17.38
CA ASP A 286 -21.91 -7.88 16.44
C ASP A 286 -20.65 -7.01 16.43
N PHE A 287 -20.67 -6.00 15.57
CA PHE A 287 -19.63 -4.99 15.46
C PHE A 287 -20.27 -3.61 15.58
N LEU A 288 -19.42 -2.60 15.71
CA LEU A 288 -19.85 -1.26 15.35
C LEU A 288 -19.99 -1.18 13.82
N TYR A 289 -21.07 -0.53 13.38
CA TYR A 289 -21.31 -0.27 11.97
C TYR A 289 -21.31 1.22 11.70
N ARG A 290 -20.49 1.68 10.75
CA ARG A 290 -20.36 3.07 10.35
C ARG A 290 -19.87 3.15 8.91
N LEU A 291 -20.57 3.91 8.07
CA LEU A 291 -20.03 4.28 6.76
C LEU A 291 -18.92 5.33 6.95
N THR A 292 -17.85 5.19 6.19
CA THR A 292 -16.77 6.16 6.07
C THR A 292 -16.60 6.55 4.61
N GLU A 293 -15.86 7.65 4.35
CA GLU A 293 -15.49 7.99 2.97
C GLU A 293 -14.72 6.85 2.31
N GLU A 294 -13.89 6.14 3.07
CA GLU A 294 -13.14 4.99 2.57
C GLU A 294 -14.03 3.79 2.28
N SER A 295 -14.97 3.43 3.16
CA SER A 295 -15.93 2.36 2.85
C SER A 295 -16.74 2.70 1.61
N LEU A 296 -17.13 3.97 1.42
CA LEU A 296 -17.82 4.40 0.22
C LEU A 296 -16.95 4.30 -1.04
N ARG A 297 -15.66 4.65 -0.97
CA ARG A 297 -14.72 4.42 -2.08
C ARG A 297 -14.59 2.93 -2.41
N ARG A 298 -14.45 2.07 -1.40
CA ARG A 298 -14.39 0.61 -1.60
C ARG A 298 -15.65 0.08 -2.27
N ILE A 299 -16.84 0.47 -1.80
CA ILE A 299 -18.11 0.08 -2.43
C ILE A 299 -18.18 0.57 -3.88
N ARG A 300 -17.71 1.80 -4.17
CA ARG A 300 -17.69 2.35 -5.55
C ARG A 300 -16.76 1.59 -6.49
N ALA A 301 -15.64 1.07 -5.97
CA ALA A 301 -14.69 0.28 -6.75
C ALA A 301 -15.22 -1.11 -7.14
N LEU A 302 -16.33 -1.55 -6.55
CA LEU A 302 -16.95 -2.83 -6.91
C LEU A 302 -17.75 -2.75 -8.23
N PRO A 303 -17.88 -3.89 -8.95
CA PRO A 303 -18.77 -4.01 -10.10
C PRO A 303 -20.19 -3.51 -9.81
N ALA A 304 -20.82 -2.86 -10.80
CA ALA A 304 -22.13 -2.21 -10.66
C ALA A 304 -23.24 -3.14 -10.14
N ASP A 305 -23.19 -4.43 -10.47
CA ASP A 305 -24.11 -5.47 -10.00
C ASP A 305 -23.93 -5.83 -8.52
N LYS A 306 -22.79 -5.51 -7.90
CA LYS A 306 -22.52 -5.73 -6.47
C LYS A 306 -22.76 -4.51 -5.60
N ARG A 307 -22.57 -3.31 -6.14
CA ARG A 307 -22.73 -2.04 -5.39
C ARG A 307 -24.09 -1.38 -5.54
N GLY A 308 -24.77 -1.61 -6.67
CA GLY A 308 -25.99 -0.93 -7.05
C GLY A 308 -25.78 0.44 -7.69
N PRO A 309 -26.86 1.06 -8.20
CA PRO A 309 -26.79 2.31 -8.97
C PRO A 309 -26.36 3.52 -8.13
N ASP A 310 -25.78 4.54 -8.78
CA ASP A 310 -25.31 5.77 -8.12
C ASP A 310 -26.41 6.58 -7.41
N SER A 311 -27.68 6.30 -7.70
CA SER A 311 -28.81 6.82 -6.92
C SER A 311 -28.76 6.41 -5.45
N ILE A 312 -28.27 5.21 -5.12
CA ILE A 312 -28.12 4.74 -3.73
C ILE A 312 -27.12 5.63 -2.98
N PHE A 313 -25.94 5.86 -3.57
CA PHE A 313 -24.92 6.72 -3.00
C PHE A 313 -25.42 8.16 -2.78
N ARG A 314 -26.09 8.73 -3.79
CA ARG A 314 -26.67 10.08 -3.68
C ARG A 314 -27.74 10.16 -2.59
N SER A 315 -28.60 9.15 -2.48
CA SER A 315 -29.61 9.09 -1.42
C SER A 315 -28.96 9.05 -0.04
N ILE A 316 -27.97 8.18 0.17
CA ILE A 316 -27.25 8.09 1.44
C ILE A 316 -26.56 9.42 1.76
N GLN A 317 -25.81 9.99 0.83
CA GLN A 317 -25.11 11.27 1.02
C GLN A 317 -26.07 12.42 1.33
N THR A 318 -27.23 12.47 0.68
CA THR A 318 -28.27 13.48 0.95
C THR A 318 -28.86 13.32 2.35
N GLN A 319 -29.11 12.09 2.78
CA GLN A 319 -29.76 11.80 4.07
C GLN A 319 -28.78 11.83 5.25
N SER A 320 -27.49 11.58 5.03
CA SER A 320 -26.45 11.64 6.06
C SER A 320 -25.95 13.06 6.34
N GLY A 321 -26.15 14.01 5.42
CA GLY A 321 -25.72 15.41 5.56
C GLY A 321 -24.20 15.61 5.49
N ALA A 322 -23.73 16.83 5.78
CA ALA A 322 -22.38 17.29 5.42
C ALA A 322 -21.19 16.72 6.23
N ALA A 323 -21.38 15.82 7.23
CA ALA A 323 -20.21 15.32 7.97
C ALA A 323 -20.30 14.03 8.82
N LYS A 324 -21.44 13.39 9.11
CA LYS A 324 -21.41 12.36 10.20
C LYS A 324 -22.32 11.17 9.95
N TYR A 325 -21.84 10.20 9.17
CA TYR A 325 -22.38 8.84 9.17
C TYR A 325 -22.44 8.31 10.62
N PRO A 326 -23.65 8.03 11.17
CA PRO A 326 -23.82 7.54 12.55
C PRO A 326 -23.19 6.16 12.77
N VAL A 327 -22.81 5.91 14.03
CA VAL A 327 -22.38 4.60 14.52
C VAL A 327 -23.60 3.81 14.99
N TYR A 328 -23.66 2.54 14.66
CA TYR A 328 -24.67 1.59 15.12
C TYR A 328 -24.01 0.45 15.89
N ASN A 329 -24.63 0.01 16.99
CA ASN A 329 -24.08 -1.02 17.87
C ASN A 329 -24.36 -2.46 17.40
N ASN A 330 -25.24 -2.64 16.41
CA ASN A 330 -25.62 -3.96 15.88
C ASN A 330 -26.00 -3.86 14.40
N VAL A 331 -25.99 -5.01 13.72
CA VAL A 331 -26.29 -5.09 12.27
C VAL A 331 -27.75 -4.75 11.93
N THR A 332 -28.67 -5.01 12.86
CA THR A 332 -30.11 -4.83 12.63
C THR A 332 -30.47 -3.35 12.48
N ASP A 333 -29.97 -2.51 13.38
CA ASP A 333 -30.20 -1.07 13.36
C ASP A 333 -29.54 -0.43 12.14
N TYR A 334 -28.30 -0.84 11.83
CA TYR A 334 -27.60 -0.37 10.65
C TYR A 334 -28.34 -0.71 9.34
N LYS A 335 -28.78 -1.96 9.20
CA LYS A 335 -29.58 -2.41 8.06
C LYS A 335 -30.88 -1.61 7.93
N ASN A 336 -31.60 -1.42 9.02
CA ASN A 336 -32.84 -0.65 9.04
C ASN A 336 -32.60 0.80 8.57
N GLN A 337 -31.48 1.40 8.98
CA GLN A 337 -31.11 2.72 8.51
C GLN A 337 -30.80 2.75 7.02
N LEU A 338 -29.99 1.82 6.50
CA LEU A 338 -29.65 1.76 5.09
C LEU A 338 -30.91 1.67 4.21
N LEU A 339 -31.88 0.86 4.64
CA LEU A 339 -33.18 0.74 3.97
C LEU A 339 -33.99 2.03 4.03
N ALA A 340 -34.01 2.70 5.19
CA ALA A 340 -34.70 3.98 5.35
C ALA A 340 -34.10 5.07 4.45
N TRP A 341 -32.78 5.25 4.43
CA TRP A 341 -32.10 6.27 3.63
C TRP A 341 -32.28 6.08 2.12
N THR A 342 -32.41 4.83 1.68
CA THR A 342 -32.46 4.49 0.25
C THR A 342 -33.86 4.16 -0.25
N ALA A 343 -34.89 4.32 0.60
CA ALA A 343 -36.26 3.88 0.30
C ALA A 343 -36.30 2.42 -0.19
N ASN A 344 -35.54 1.54 0.47
CA ASN A 344 -35.33 0.12 0.14
C ASN A 344 -34.55 -0.17 -1.15
N ALA A 345 -34.03 0.82 -1.87
CA ALA A 345 -33.28 0.59 -3.11
C ALA A 345 -31.99 -0.22 -2.90
N VAL A 346 -31.41 -0.19 -1.69
CA VAL A 346 -30.21 -0.96 -1.33
C VAL A 346 -30.51 -2.44 -1.04
N GLN A 347 -31.78 -2.86 -0.95
CA GLN A 347 -32.17 -4.23 -0.56
C GLN A 347 -31.41 -5.34 -1.31
N PRO A 348 -31.21 -5.29 -2.65
CA PRO A 348 -30.48 -6.32 -3.38
C PRO A 348 -28.97 -6.35 -3.06
N PHE A 349 -28.43 -5.25 -2.53
CA PHE A 349 -27.00 -5.02 -2.31
C PHE A 349 -26.62 -5.02 -0.83
N LEU A 350 -27.57 -5.27 0.08
CA LEU A 350 -27.37 -5.17 1.53
C LEU A 350 -26.15 -5.96 2.04
N LYS A 351 -25.87 -7.13 1.47
CA LYS A 351 -24.70 -7.93 1.86
C LYS A 351 -23.40 -7.13 1.73
N THR A 352 -23.20 -6.46 0.60
CA THR A 352 -22.02 -5.62 0.33
C THR A 352 -21.97 -4.42 1.28
N TRP A 353 -23.09 -3.71 1.43
CA TRP A 353 -23.14 -2.50 2.25
C TRP A 353 -22.98 -2.80 3.75
N ILE A 354 -23.49 -3.93 4.24
CA ILE A 354 -23.25 -4.41 5.60
C ILE A 354 -21.79 -4.78 5.79
N ALA A 355 -21.21 -5.55 4.87
CA ALA A 355 -19.82 -5.99 4.94
C ALA A 355 -18.83 -4.81 5.00
N GLU A 356 -19.05 -3.78 4.17
CA GLU A 356 -18.22 -2.57 4.12
C GLU A 356 -18.52 -1.57 5.24
N GLY A 357 -19.67 -1.72 5.89
CA GLY A 357 -20.08 -0.90 7.03
C GLY A 357 -19.48 -1.34 8.36
N ILE A 358 -18.87 -2.53 8.46
CA ILE A 358 -18.22 -3.00 9.70
C ILE A 358 -17.02 -2.09 10.01
N TYR A 359 -17.11 -1.36 11.13
CA TYR A 359 -16.07 -0.47 11.62
C TYR A 359 -15.15 -1.21 12.59
N PHE A 360 -14.24 -1.99 12.01
CA PHE A 360 -13.26 -2.81 12.73
C PHE A 360 -11.96 -2.88 11.91
N GLU A 361 -11.21 -1.78 11.91
CA GLU A 361 -9.97 -1.63 11.15
C GLU A 361 -8.84 -1.08 12.02
N LEU A 362 -7.58 -1.40 11.66
CA LEU A 362 -6.40 -0.83 12.30
C LEU A 362 -5.69 0.12 11.35
N ASN A 363 -5.13 1.20 11.90
CA ASN A 363 -4.32 2.15 11.16
C ASN A 363 -3.04 2.47 11.96
N ILE A 364 -1.88 2.30 11.34
CA ILE A 364 -0.58 2.64 11.91
C ILE A 364 0.16 3.56 10.92
N SER A 365 0.42 4.81 11.31
CA SER A 365 1.13 5.79 10.46
C SER A 365 0.58 5.91 9.03
N GLY A 366 -0.75 5.89 8.88
CA GLY A 366 -1.42 6.00 7.57
C GLY A 366 -1.54 4.68 6.80
N TRP A 367 -1.02 3.57 7.34
CA TRP A 367 -1.16 2.23 6.77
C TRP A 367 -2.32 1.50 7.42
N LYS A 368 -3.27 1.07 6.59
CA LYS A 368 -4.48 0.37 7.05
C LYS A 368 -4.36 -1.14 6.94
N PHE A 369 -4.90 -1.82 7.95
CA PHE A 369 -5.09 -3.27 7.98
C PHE A 369 -6.59 -3.55 8.11
N LEU A 370 -7.17 -4.20 7.10
CA LEU A 370 -8.57 -4.60 7.11
C LEU A 370 -8.73 -5.87 7.93
N ILE A 371 -9.08 -5.70 9.21
CA ILE A 371 -9.30 -6.81 10.15
C ILE A 371 -10.79 -7.13 10.37
N SER A 372 -11.70 -6.40 9.73
CA SER A 372 -13.13 -6.74 9.70
C SER A 372 -13.32 -8.15 9.10
N PRO A 373 -14.17 -9.02 9.69
CA PRO A 373 -14.39 -10.37 9.18
C PRO A 373 -14.83 -10.42 7.72
N SER A 374 -15.47 -9.38 7.20
CA SER A 374 -15.84 -9.25 5.78
C SER A 374 -14.66 -9.28 4.80
N HIS A 375 -13.44 -9.02 5.27
CA HIS A 375 -12.21 -8.97 4.47
C HIS A 375 -11.23 -10.10 4.77
N TRP A 376 -11.65 -11.10 5.57
CA TRP A 376 -10.75 -12.17 5.99
C TRP A 376 -10.42 -13.13 4.87
N PHE A 377 -11.31 -13.34 3.90
CA PHE A 377 -11.03 -14.19 2.74
C PHE A 377 -10.67 -13.38 1.49
N ASP A 378 -9.48 -13.62 0.94
CA ASP A 378 -9.03 -13.07 -0.34
C ASP A 378 -8.85 -14.16 -1.39
N GLN A 379 -9.86 -14.31 -2.25
CA GLN A 379 -9.91 -15.30 -3.32
C GLN A 379 -8.76 -15.19 -4.35
N ASN A 380 -8.04 -14.06 -4.40
CA ASN A 380 -6.96 -13.87 -5.37
C ASN A 380 -5.63 -14.45 -4.88
N ARG A 381 -5.53 -14.79 -3.59
CA ARG A 381 -4.31 -15.37 -3.01
C ARG A 381 -4.36 -16.90 -3.06
N ALA A 382 -3.30 -17.51 -3.57
CA ALA A 382 -3.17 -18.97 -3.60
C ALA A 382 -2.85 -19.57 -2.23
N ASN A 383 -2.04 -18.85 -1.43
CA ASN A 383 -1.65 -19.18 -0.05
C ASN A 383 -1.97 -17.98 0.84
N HIS A 384 -2.07 -18.17 2.16
CA HIS A 384 -2.30 -17.05 3.11
C HIS A 384 -3.56 -16.23 2.75
N ASN A 385 -4.58 -16.92 2.24
CA ASN A 385 -5.82 -16.32 1.74
C ASN A 385 -6.88 -16.08 2.82
N HIS A 386 -6.60 -16.49 4.05
CA HIS A 386 -7.42 -16.24 5.23
C HIS A 386 -6.67 -15.37 6.24
N THR A 387 -7.31 -14.30 6.70
CA THR A 387 -6.90 -13.61 7.92
C THR A 387 -7.22 -14.50 9.12
N ILE A 388 -6.25 -14.65 10.03
CA ILE A 388 -6.41 -15.44 11.25
C ILE A 388 -6.24 -14.52 12.46
N MET A 389 -7.25 -14.47 13.31
CA MET A 389 -7.20 -13.77 14.59
C MET A 389 -6.80 -14.75 15.70
N ILE A 390 -5.88 -14.32 16.55
CA ILE A 390 -5.41 -15.05 17.72
C ILE A 390 -5.55 -14.14 18.95
N MET A 391 -6.16 -14.66 20.01
CA MET A 391 -6.12 -14.07 21.34
C MET A 391 -5.42 -15.02 22.30
N LYS A 392 -4.34 -14.55 22.92
CA LYS A 392 -3.55 -15.36 23.87
C LYS A 392 -3.51 -14.67 25.22
N PHE A 393 -4.10 -15.35 26.22
CA PHE A 393 -4.00 -15.04 27.63
C PHE A 393 -3.68 -16.34 28.38
N ASN A 394 -2.45 -16.81 28.16
CA ASN A 394 -1.93 -18.11 28.57
C ASN A 394 -0.41 -17.99 28.81
N ASN A 395 0.14 -18.75 29.75
CA ASN A 395 1.56 -18.73 30.11
C ASN A 395 2.45 -19.68 29.27
N ARG A 396 1.94 -20.30 28.20
CA ARG A 396 2.69 -21.09 27.21
C ARG A 396 3.11 -20.22 26.01
N ALA A 397 4.12 -20.61 25.24
CA ALA A 397 4.47 -19.90 24.00
C ALA A 397 3.40 -20.11 22.90
N LEU A 398 3.28 -19.18 21.94
CA LEU A 398 2.36 -19.36 20.79
C LEU A 398 2.73 -20.60 19.98
N ASP A 399 4.03 -20.82 19.80
CA ASP A 399 4.57 -21.96 19.05
C ASP A 399 4.11 -23.31 19.64
N ASP A 400 4.06 -23.42 20.96
CA ASP A 400 3.58 -24.62 21.66
C ASP A 400 2.05 -24.78 21.53
N LEU A 401 1.31 -23.67 21.56
CA LEU A 401 -0.15 -23.66 21.60
C LEU A 401 -0.77 -23.98 20.23
N VAL A 402 -0.10 -23.63 19.13
CA VAL A 402 -0.56 -23.98 17.77
C VAL A 402 -0.49 -25.48 17.50
N ASN A 403 0.45 -26.18 18.16
CA ASN A 403 0.59 -27.63 18.08
C ASN A 403 -0.45 -28.39 18.92
N ASP A 404 -1.13 -27.71 19.84
CA ASP A 404 -2.11 -28.29 20.77
C ASP A 404 -3.53 -27.83 20.43
N TYR A 405 -3.96 -28.05 19.19
CA TYR A 405 -5.27 -27.59 18.71
C TYR A 405 -6.47 -28.29 19.38
N GLY A 406 -6.24 -29.37 20.13
CA GLY A 406 -7.26 -29.98 21.00
C GLY A 406 -7.60 -29.14 22.23
N ALA A 407 -6.72 -28.20 22.62
CA ALA A 407 -6.95 -27.27 23.71
C ALA A 407 -7.64 -25.97 23.27
N TRP A 408 -7.88 -25.78 21.96
CA TRP A 408 -8.51 -24.57 21.44
C TRP A 408 -9.98 -24.51 21.90
N PRO A 409 -10.42 -23.44 22.58
CA PRO A 409 -11.71 -23.40 23.26
C PRO A 409 -12.90 -23.27 22.30
N TRP A 410 -12.66 -22.94 21.02
CA TRP A 410 -13.70 -22.80 20.00
C TRP A 410 -13.23 -23.32 18.63
N PRO A 411 -13.12 -24.64 18.46
CA PRO A 411 -12.56 -25.24 17.24
C PRO A 411 -13.37 -24.90 15.98
N GLU A 412 -14.69 -24.71 16.07
CA GLU A 412 -15.53 -24.37 14.92
C GLU A 412 -15.15 -23.02 14.30
N ALA A 413 -14.86 -22.00 15.12
CA ALA A 413 -14.40 -20.71 14.62
C ALA A 413 -12.97 -20.76 14.07
N ALA A 414 -12.17 -21.72 14.50
CA ALA A 414 -10.81 -21.90 14.03
C ALA A 414 -10.73 -22.69 12.72
N ALA A 415 -11.83 -23.22 12.18
CA ALA A 415 -11.79 -24.22 11.12
C ALA A 415 -11.81 -23.61 9.70
N ILE A 416 -10.63 -23.32 9.12
CA ILE A 416 -10.52 -22.92 7.70
C ILE A 416 -11.01 -24.05 6.82
N ASP A 417 -11.93 -23.75 5.90
CA ASP A 417 -12.63 -24.73 5.07
C ASP A 417 -13.20 -25.92 5.89
N GLY A 418 -13.61 -25.68 7.13
CA GLY A 418 -14.14 -26.71 8.03
C GLY A 418 -13.10 -27.63 8.67
N SER A 419 -11.80 -27.30 8.63
CA SER A 419 -10.74 -28.08 9.30
C SER A 419 -9.83 -27.21 10.19
N VAL A 420 -9.82 -27.53 11.48
CA VAL A 420 -8.89 -26.94 12.47
C VAL A 420 -7.43 -27.34 12.18
N GLN A 421 -7.23 -28.56 11.67
CA GLN A 421 -5.92 -29.07 11.31
C GLN A 421 -5.29 -28.25 10.19
N LYS A 422 -6.07 -27.85 9.17
CA LYS A 422 -5.61 -26.93 8.13
C LYS A 422 -5.16 -25.60 8.73
N THR A 423 -5.93 -25.04 9.66
CA THR A 423 -5.55 -23.78 10.34
C THR A 423 -4.28 -23.93 11.16
N SER A 424 -4.10 -25.03 11.91
CA SER A 424 -2.86 -25.31 12.62
C SER A 424 -1.67 -25.52 11.68
N GLN A 425 -1.86 -26.13 10.50
CA GLN A 425 -0.83 -26.25 9.46
C GLN A 425 -0.45 -24.87 8.89
N GLU A 426 -1.43 -24.02 8.60
CA GLU A 426 -1.23 -22.67 8.09
C GLU A 426 -0.45 -21.80 9.10
N LEU A 427 -0.85 -21.82 10.37
CA LEU A 427 -0.16 -21.11 11.44
C LEU A 427 1.30 -21.57 11.58
N ARG A 428 1.55 -22.88 11.53
CA ARG A 428 2.92 -23.42 11.54
C ARG A 428 3.74 -22.94 10.35
N ALA A 429 3.17 -22.99 9.13
CA ALA A 429 3.86 -22.52 7.94
C ALA A 429 4.27 -21.04 8.07
N ILE A 430 3.39 -20.19 8.61
CA ILE A 430 3.69 -18.77 8.87
C ILE A 430 4.81 -18.65 9.91
N PHE A 431 4.74 -19.40 11.01
CA PHE A 431 5.71 -19.30 12.11
C PHE A 431 7.10 -19.82 11.69
N ASP A 432 7.15 -20.93 10.96
CA ASP A 432 8.39 -21.51 10.48
C ASP A 432 9.04 -20.61 9.41
N GLN A 433 8.26 -20.01 8.52
CA GLN A 433 8.78 -19.03 7.56
C GLN A 433 9.34 -17.78 8.26
N ALA A 434 8.67 -17.30 9.31
CA ALA A 434 9.15 -16.17 10.11
C ALA A 434 10.49 -16.51 10.82
N LYS A 435 10.62 -17.72 11.38
CA LYS A 435 11.88 -18.18 11.99
C LYS A 435 12.99 -18.30 10.95
N GLU A 436 12.70 -18.83 9.75
CA GLU A 436 13.66 -18.89 8.65
C GLU A 436 14.14 -17.49 8.24
N ASN A 437 13.23 -16.51 8.19
CA ASN A 437 13.57 -15.12 7.87
C ASN A 437 14.35 -14.42 8.98
N VAL A 438 14.31 -14.91 10.23
CA VAL A 438 15.22 -14.46 11.29
C VAL A 438 16.61 -15.06 11.09
N GLU A 439 16.70 -16.34 10.76
CA GLU A 439 17.98 -17.02 10.52
C GLU A 439 18.68 -16.54 9.23
N ASN A 440 17.89 -16.20 8.21
CA ASN A 440 18.36 -15.82 6.88
C ASN A 440 17.67 -14.52 6.42
N PRO A 441 18.00 -13.36 7.01
CA PRO A 441 17.25 -12.12 6.80
C PRO A 441 17.33 -11.57 5.36
N GLY A 442 18.31 -12.01 4.56
CA GLY A 442 18.37 -11.73 3.11
C GLY A 442 18.46 -10.24 2.74
N ASN A 443 18.64 -9.35 3.72
CA ASN A 443 18.62 -7.90 3.63
C ASN A 443 20.01 -7.25 3.78
N GLY A 444 21.05 -8.07 3.98
CA GLY A 444 22.43 -7.61 4.16
C GLY A 444 22.73 -7.01 5.54
N THR A 445 21.81 -7.13 6.50
CA THR A 445 21.99 -6.76 7.92
C THR A 445 21.88 -7.99 8.83
N ASP A 446 22.40 -7.89 10.05
CA ASP A 446 22.26 -8.94 11.06
C ASP A 446 20.86 -8.94 11.71
N GLU A 447 20.09 -7.85 11.57
CA GLU A 447 18.74 -7.69 12.13
C GLU A 447 17.66 -8.03 11.08
N SER A 448 16.69 -8.86 11.48
CA SER A 448 15.55 -9.26 10.65
C SER A 448 14.31 -8.46 11.02
N PRO A 449 13.48 -8.03 10.05
CA PRO A 449 12.18 -7.42 10.37
C PRO A 449 11.23 -8.39 11.11
N TYR A 450 11.57 -9.67 11.20
CA TYR A 450 10.82 -10.70 11.91
C TYR A 450 11.25 -10.88 13.37
N ASP A 451 12.32 -10.22 13.82
CA ASP A 451 12.93 -10.47 15.14
C ASP A 451 11.94 -10.27 16.29
N HIS A 452 11.22 -9.15 16.31
CA HIS A 452 10.22 -8.88 17.36
C HIS A 452 9.09 -9.93 17.34
N PHE A 453 8.61 -10.30 16.15
CA PHE A 453 7.55 -11.29 16.01
C PHE A 453 8.00 -12.67 16.54
N VAL A 454 9.20 -13.13 16.17
CA VAL A 454 9.67 -14.45 16.59
C VAL A 454 10.06 -14.45 18.07
N ASN A 455 10.89 -13.52 18.50
CA ASN A 455 11.52 -13.56 19.83
C ASN A 455 10.59 -13.05 20.95
N ASP A 456 9.86 -11.96 20.69
CA ASP A 456 9.06 -11.29 21.72
C ASP A 456 7.59 -11.72 21.73
N VAL A 457 7.09 -12.29 20.62
CA VAL A 457 5.68 -12.70 20.46
C VAL A 457 5.54 -14.23 20.38
N LEU A 458 6.20 -14.88 19.42
CA LEU A 458 6.00 -16.32 19.19
C LEU A 458 6.60 -17.19 20.29
N LEU A 459 7.88 -16.99 20.58
CA LEU A 459 8.66 -17.83 21.49
C LEU A 459 8.56 -17.36 22.96
N ASN A 460 8.04 -16.17 23.21
CA ASN A 460 7.90 -15.62 24.54
C ASN A 460 6.63 -16.14 25.25
N PRO A 461 6.73 -17.03 26.26
CA PRO A 461 5.57 -17.54 26.96
C PRO A 461 4.80 -16.45 27.72
N GLN A 462 5.44 -15.33 28.06
CA GLN A 462 4.85 -14.23 28.82
C GLN A 462 4.11 -13.21 27.95
N TRP A 463 4.28 -13.26 26.62
CA TRP A 463 3.54 -12.37 25.73
C TRP A 463 2.06 -12.73 25.76
N ASN A 464 1.20 -11.75 26.04
CA ASN A 464 -0.25 -11.89 25.99
C ASN A 464 -0.82 -10.71 25.22
N GLY A 465 -1.82 -10.96 24.38
CA GLY A 465 -2.33 -9.95 23.47
C GLY A 465 -3.22 -10.51 22.38
N VAL A 466 -3.52 -9.64 21.41
CA VAL A 466 -4.32 -9.96 20.22
C VAL A 466 -3.43 -9.82 19.00
N LEU A 467 -3.49 -10.79 18.11
CA LEU A 467 -2.69 -10.85 16.89
C LEU A 467 -3.62 -11.16 15.71
N PHE A 468 -3.42 -10.48 14.60
CA PHE A 468 -4.03 -10.83 13.32
C PHE A 468 -2.92 -11.15 12.33
N LEU A 469 -3.07 -12.26 11.62
CA LEU A 469 -2.13 -12.72 10.59
C LEU A 469 -2.79 -12.60 9.22
N ASN A 470 -1.98 -12.35 8.19
CA ASN A 470 -2.40 -12.30 6.78
C ASN A 470 -3.49 -11.26 6.45
N CYS A 471 -3.54 -10.16 7.21
CA CYS A 471 -4.54 -9.11 7.04
C CYS A 471 -4.41 -8.44 5.68
N THR A 472 -5.55 -8.16 5.04
CA THR A 472 -5.56 -7.43 3.79
C THR A 472 -5.11 -5.99 3.98
N VAL A 473 -4.18 -5.53 3.13
CA VAL A 473 -3.76 -4.14 3.03
C VAL A 473 -4.35 -3.54 1.74
N PRO A 474 -5.26 -2.56 1.84
CA PRO A 474 -5.98 -2.04 0.67
C PRO A 474 -5.08 -1.11 -0.18
N LEU A 475 -4.79 -1.53 -1.41
CA LEU A 475 -4.01 -0.74 -2.40
C LEU A 475 -4.57 0.65 -2.70
N SER A 476 -5.89 0.82 -2.57
CA SER A 476 -6.58 2.11 -2.80
C SER A 476 -6.46 3.09 -1.63
N GLU A 477 -5.97 2.64 -0.48
CA GLU A 477 -5.85 3.44 0.76
C GLU A 477 -4.40 3.44 1.26
N LEU A 478 -3.43 3.29 0.36
CA LEU A 478 -2.04 3.58 0.68
C LEU A 478 -1.90 5.07 1.05
N PRO A 479 -0.86 5.47 1.82
CA PRO A 479 -0.58 6.88 2.05
C PRO A 479 -0.60 7.66 0.73
N PRO A 480 -1.21 8.85 0.65
CA PRO A 480 -1.43 9.54 -0.63
C PRO A 480 -0.16 9.75 -1.48
N GLN A 481 0.99 10.00 -0.83
CA GLN A 481 2.29 10.15 -1.49
C GLN A 481 2.78 8.84 -2.16
N LEU A 482 2.34 7.69 -1.65
CA LEU A 482 2.64 6.36 -2.15
C LEU A 482 1.54 5.78 -3.04
N GLN A 483 0.40 6.46 -3.24
CA GLN A 483 -0.69 5.89 -4.04
C GLN A 483 -0.23 5.47 -5.45
N GLY A 484 0.77 6.15 -6.01
CA GLY A 484 1.40 5.81 -7.28
C GLY A 484 2.03 4.41 -7.35
N ILE A 485 2.56 3.87 -6.24
CA ILE A 485 3.21 2.55 -6.27
C ILE A 485 2.21 1.40 -6.43
N SER A 486 0.92 1.65 -6.17
CA SER A 486 -0.12 0.62 -6.29
C SER A 486 -0.20 0.01 -7.71
N ALA A 487 0.15 0.77 -8.75
CA ALA A 487 0.23 0.27 -10.14
C ALA A 487 1.30 -0.81 -10.37
N GLY A 488 2.29 -0.89 -9.48
CA GLY A 488 3.41 -1.83 -9.59
C GLY A 488 3.32 -3.00 -8.60
N ILE A 489 2.27 -3.07 -7.77
CA ILE A 489 2.12 -4.10 -6.75
C ILE A 489 1.16 -5.20 -7.25
N ARG A 490 1.59 -6.46 -7.14
CA ARG A 490 0.69 -7.61 -7.30
C ARG A 490 -0.24 -7.72 -6.10
N LYS A 491 -1.54 -7.55 -6.32
CA LYS A 491 -2.57 -7.51 -5.27
C LYS A 491 -2.56 -8.78 -4.41
N GLU A 492 -2.37 -9.92 -5.03
CA GLU A 492 -2.34 -11.24 -4.38
C GLU A 492 -1.14 -11.45 -3.45
N MET A 493 -0.14 -10.58 -3.48
CA MET A 493 1.04 -10.64 -2.63
C MET A 493 1.12 -9.53 -1.59
N LEU A 494 0.24 -8.52 -1.65
CA LEU A 494 0.25 -7.43 -0.66
C LEU A 494 -0.71 -7.74 0.50
N TYR A 495 -0.12 -8.09 1.63
CA TYR A 495 -0.84 -8.29 2.89
C TYR A 495 0.07 -7.96 4.08
N GLY A 496 -0.53 -7.68 5.22
CA GLY A 496 0.17 -7.62 6.49
C GLY A 496 0.47 -9.04 6.93
N HIS A 497 1.76 -9.37 7.06
CA HIS A 497 2.17 -10.65 7.65
C HIS A 497 1.55 -10.79 9.03
N HIS A 498 1.66 -9.74 9.84
CA HIS A 498 0.99 -9.66 11.13
C HIS A 498 0.69 -8.21 11.53
N VAL A 499 -0.34 -8.02 12.36
CA VAL A 499 -0.57 -6.82 13.14
C VAL A 499 -1.07 -7.22 14.53
N GLY A 500 -0.52 -6.62 15.59
CA GLY A 500 -0.78 -7.05 16.96
C GLY A 500 -0.96 -5.89 17.94
N LEU A 501 -1.66 -6.21 19.02
CA LEU A 501 -1.97 -5.35 20.15
C LEU A 501 -1.32 -5.95 21.40
N THR A 502 -0.45 -5.18 22.07
CA THR A 502 0.28 -5.67 23.26
C THR A 502 -0.45 -5.39 24.57
N ILE A 503 -0.54 -4.12 24.97
CA ILE A 503 -1.16 -3.72 26.23
C ILE A 503 -1.81 -2.34 26.10
N THR A 504 -2.99 -2.19 26.71
CA THR A 504 -3.56 -0.87 26.99
C THR A 504 -3.08 -0.42 28.36
N PRO A 505 -2.24 0.64 28.47
CA PRO A 505 -1.79 1.13 29.77
C PRO A 505 -2.98 1.50 30.65
N LEU A 506 -2.95 1.09 31.91
CA LEU A 506 -4.00 1.38 32.88
C LEU A 506 -3.38 2.01 34.13
N SER A 507 -4.00 3.09 34.61
CA SER A 507 -3.61 3.74 35.88
C SER A 507 -4.84 4.07 36.70
N VAL A 508 -4.71 3.99 38.02
CA VAL A 508 -5.77 4.40 38.95
C VAL A 508 -5.30 5.68 39.64
N SER A 509 -6.04 6.77 39.45
CA SER A 509 -5.72 8.03 40.12
C SER A 509 -7.00 8.80 40.44
N GLY A 510 -7.04 9.39 41.64
CA GLY A 510 -8.21 10.13 42.13
C GLY A 510 -9.48 9.28 42.26
N GLY A 511 -9.33 7.98 42.57
CA GLY A 511 -10.47 7.06 42.69
C GLY A 511 -11.08 6.63 41.35
N ALA A 512 -10.38 6.80 40.23
CA ALA A 512 -10.87 6.43 38.91
C ALA A 512 -9.80 5.74 38.06
N VAL A 513 -10.25 4.87 37.16
CA VAL A 513 -9.41 4.21 36.15
C VAL A 513 -9.19 5.15 34.96
N HIS A 514 -7.94 5.25 34.51
CA HIS A 514 -7.52 5.98 33.32
C HIS A 514 -6.81 5.01 32.38
N LEU A 515 -7.23 5.04 31.11
CA LEU A 515 -6.67 4.22 30.05
C LEU A 515 -5.74 5.07 29.18
N GLY A 516 -4.57 4.53 28.88
CA GLY A 516 -3.67 5.04 27.86
C GLY A 516 -4.08 4.60 26.46
N GLU A 517 -3.15 4.74 25.52
CA GLU A 517 -3.30 4.25 24.14
C GLU A 517 -2.70 2.85 24.02
N THR A 518 -3.38 1.95 23.32
CA THR A 518 -2.84 0.62 23.02
C THR A 518 -1.66 0.72 22.07
N SER A 519 -0.55 0.07 22.43
CA SER A 519 0.62 -0.03 21.55
C SER A 519 0.40 -1.09 20.46
N LEU A 520 0.56 -0.68 19.21
CA LEU A 520 0.43 -1.50 18.02
C LEU A 520 1.80 -1.86 17.45
N PHE A 521 1.91 -3.05 16.86
CA PHE A 521 3.06 -3.49 16.09
C PHE A 521 2.60 -4.30 14.88
N GLY A 522 3.46 -4.48 13.89
CA GLY A 522 3.10 -5.24 12.70
C GLY A 522 4.18 -5.25 11.64
N LEU A 523 3.96 -6.03 10.60
CA LEU A 523 4.86 -6.15 9.46
C LEU A 523 4.07 -6.28 8.16
N ILE A 524 4.43 -5.45 7.18
CA ILE A 524 4.10 -5.66 5.78
C ILE A 524 5.41 -6.05 5.10
N ASP A 525 5.47 -7.23 4.47
CA ASP A 525 6.64 -7.67 3.71
C ASP A 525 6.21 -8.23 2.35
N TYR A 526 6.23 -7.37 1.34
CA TYR A 526 5.94 -7.70 -0.05
C TYR A 526 7.24 -7.94 -0.81
N GLN A 527 7.34 -9.07 -1.51
CA GLN A 527 8.54 -9.52 -2.22
C GLN A 527 8.19 -10.02 -3.61
N ASP A 528 8.57 -9.28 -4.64
CA ASP A 528 8.41 -9.64 -6.05
C ASP A 528 9.69 -9.32 -6.85
N LYS A 529 10.78 -10.01 -6.48
CA LYS A 529 12.15 -9.74 -6.92
C LYS A 529 12.46 -10.07 -8.39
N GLN A 530 11.48 -10.53 -9.17
CA GLN A 530 11.70 -10.83 -10.59
C GLN A 530 11.67 -9.54 -11.41
N ASP A 531 12.79 -9.17 -12.03
CA ASP A 531 12.87 -7.96 -12.85
C ASP A 531 11.92 -8.02 -14.06
N LEU A 532 11.38 -6.86 -14.46
CA LEU A 532 10.67 -6.70 -15.71
C LEU A 532 11.60 -7.02 -16.89
N ILE A 533 11.08 -7.76 -17.87
CA ILE A 533 11.84 -8.20 -19.04
C ILE A 533 11.66 -7.21 -20.18
N PHE A 534 12.75 -6.91 -20.89
CA PHE A 534 12.71 -6.06 -22.08
C PHE A 534 11.70 -6.58 -23.11
N ASN A 535 10.82 -5.69 -23.54
CA ASN A 535 9.83 -5.94 -24.58
C ASN A 535 9.80 -4.75 -25.55
N SER A 536 10.19 -4.98 -26.81
CA SER A 536 10.24 -3.94 -27.84
C SER A 536 8.86 -3.41 -28.28
N GLU A 537 7.77 -4.07 -27.89
CA GLU A 537 6.39 -3.63 -28.16
C GLU A 537 5.88 -2.62 -27.11
N LEU A 538 6.55 -2.55 -25.96
CA LEU A 538 6.27 -1.61 -24.88
C LEU A 538 7.32 -0.51 -24.87
N ALA A 539 6.93 0.74 -24.63
CA ALA A 539 7.88 1.84 -24.43
C ALA A 539 8.40 1.87 -22.98
N PHE A 540 7.49 1.66 -22.03
CA PHE A 540 7.74 1.69 -20.60
C PHE A 540 6.86 0.66 -19.88
N ASP A 541 7.33 0.20 -18.72
CA ASP A 541 6.54 -0.54 -17.74
C ASP A 541 7.05 -0.23 -16.33
N PHE A 542 6.27 -0.55 -15.30
CA PHE A 542 6.57 -0.17 -13.92
C PHE A 542 6.17 -1.28 -12.96
N LYS A 543 7.02 -1.51 -11.95
CA LYS A 543 6.81 -2.53 -10.93
C LYS A 543 7.43 -2.14 -9.58
N VAL A 544 6.84 -2.65 -8.50
CA VAL A 544 7.43 -2.68 -7.16
C VAL A 544 8.12 -4.03 -6.97
N LEU A 545 9.41 -4.00 -6.61
CA LEU A 545 10.20 -5.21 -6.35
C LEU A 545 10.05 -5.65 -4.90
N THR A 546 10.17 -4.72 -3.95
CA THR A 546 10.05 -5.02 -2.52
C THR A 546 9.37 -3.87 -1.79
N LEU A 547 8.53 -4.18 -0.80
CA LEU A 547 8.00 -3.22 0.15
C LEU A 547 7.98 -3.88 1.53
N CYS A 548 8.91 -3.47 2.39
CA CYS A 548 9.01 -3.93 3.78
C CYS A 548 8.79 -2.77 4.73
N ILE A 549 7.81 -2.90 5.62
CA ILE A 549 7.48 -1.91 6.64
C ILE A 549 7.29 -2.62 7.98
N LEU A 550 8.19 -2.34 8.92
CA LEU A 550 8.09 -2.79 10.30
C LEU A 550 7.46 -1.68 11.13
N PHE A 551 6.45 -2.03 11.91
CA PHE A 551 5.79 -1.16 12.86
C PHE A 551 6.09 -1.60 14.28
N GLU A 552 6.52 -0.66 15.13
CA GLU A 552 6.72 -0.87 16.56
C GLU A 552 6.22 0.37 17.31
N ASN A 553 5.60 0.17 18.48
CA ASN A 553 5.08 1.25 19.31
C ASN A 553 4.16 2.23 18.55
N SER A 554 3.29 1.68 17.71
CA SER A 554 2.33 2.41 16.88
C SER A 554 2.95 3.37 15.85
N GLY A 555 4.20 3.17 15.46
CA GLY A 555 4.88 3.95 14.42
C GLY A 555 5.73 3.09 13.48
N ILE A 556 6.15 3.67 12.36
CA ILE A 556 7.09 3.04 11.43
C ILE A 556 8.49 2.99 12.07
N LYS A 557 9.03 1.78 12.20
CA LYS A 557 10.38 1.50 12.71
C LYS A 557 11.39 1.32 11.57
N LEU A 558 10.99 0.57 10.55
CA LEU A 558 11.79 0.31 9.35
C LEU A 558 10.91 0.50 8.12
N PHE A 559 11.47 1.15 7.10
CA PHE A 559 10.86 1.31 5.79
C PHE A 559 11.89 1.01 4.71
N SER A 560 11.60 0.04 3.86
CA SER A 560 12.41 -0.31 2.70
C SER A 560 11.51 -0.55 1.50
N LEU A 561 11.77 0.16 0.41
CA LEU A 561 10.99 0.11 -0.82
C LEU A 561 11.94 0.16 -2.01
N PHE A 562 11.79 -0.77 -2.93
CA PHE A 562 12.47 -0.75 -4.22
C PHE A 562 11.44 -0.85 -5.34
N ILE A 563 11.56 0.07 -6.29
CA ILE A 563 10.73 0.12 -7.49
C ILE A 563 11.63 0.10 -8.71
N GLU A 564 11.08 -0.37 -9.83
CA GLU A 564 11.76 -0.36 -11.11
C GLU A 564 10.88 0.25 -12.19
N LEU A 565 11.52 1.01 -13.08
CA LEU A 565 10.94 1.53 -14.30
C LEU A 565 11.64 0.87 -15.48
N LEU A 566 10.92 0.03 -16.22
CA LEU A 566 11.39 -0.51 -17.49
C LEU A 566 11.40 0.61 -18.52
N ILE A 567 12.55 0.82 -19.16
CA ILE A 567 12.71 1.79 -20.25
C ILE A 567 13.15 1.02 -21.49
N CYS A 568 12.21 0.82 -22.42
CA CYS A 568 12.50 0.20 -23.71
C CYS A 568 12.66 1.25 -24.82
N GLN A 569 12.10 2.44 -24.65
CA GLN A 569 12.13 3.51 -25.64
C GLN A 569 12.43 4.88 -25.02
N LEU A 570 13.32 5.66 -25.63
CA LEU A 570 13.55 7.08 -25.33
C LEU A 570 13.64 7.87 -26.62
N PHE A 571 13.05 9.07 -26.68
CA PHE A 571 13.00 9.89 -27.89
C PHE A 571 12.51 9.10 -29.13
N ASN A 572 11.50 8.25 -28.91
CA ASN A 572 10.92 7.34 -29.89
C ASN A 572 11.90 6.32 -30.51
N GLU A 573 13.04 6.10 -29.89
CA GLU A 573 14.02 5.09 -30.27
C GLU A 573 14.14 3.99 -29.25
N THR A 574 14.29 2.75 -29.73
CA THR A 574 14.56 1.61 -28.85
C THR A 574 15.91 1.81 -28.19
N VAL A 575 15.95 1.59 -26.87
CA VAL A 575 17.16 1.74 -26.08
C VAL A 575 17.58 0.44 -25.42
N LEU A 576 18.88 0.31 -25.17
CA LEU A 576 19.46 -0.75 -24.35
C LEU A 576 20.26 -0.12 -23.21
N LEU A 577 20.06 -0.61 -21.99
CA LEU A 577 20.84 -0.18 -20.84
C LEU A 577 22.24 -0.81 -20.91
N LEU A 578 23.29 0.01 -20.86
CA LEU A 578 24.67 -0.45 -20.82
C LEU A 578 25.03 -1.01 -19.43
N ASN A 579 25.79 -2.10 -19.40
CA ASN A 579 26.22 -2.81 -18.18
C ASN A 579 25.04 -3.19 -17.25
N ALA A 580 23.93 -3.61 -17.84
CA ALA A 580 22.70 -3.95 -17.13
C ALA A 580 22.85 -5.20 -16.23
N GLU A 581 22.68 -5.03 -14.91
CA GLU A 581 22.50 -6.14 -13.96
C GLU A 581 21.02 -6.55 -13.84
N HIS A 582 20.10 -5.59 -13.96
CA HIS A 582 18.65 -5.76 -13.82
C HIS A 582 17.91 -5.55 -15.15
N GLY A 583 18.48 -6.00 -16.27
CA GLY A 583 17.90 -5.74 -17.60
C GLY A 583 17.80 -4.25 -17.91
N ASN A 584 16.78 -3.83 -18.66
CA ASN A 584 16.61 -2.43 -19.09
C ASN A 584 15.99 -1.51 -18.04
N ASN A 585 16.00 -1.93 -16.77
CA ASN A 585 15.27 -1.30 -15.69
C ASN A 585 16.09 -0.21 -14.98
N LEU A 586 15.44 0.91 -14.72
CA LEU A 586 15.94 1.96 -13.83
C LEU A 586 15.44 1.69 -12.41
N LEU A 587 16.34 1.41 -11.47
CA LEU A 587 15.99 1.13 -10.08
C LEU A 587 15.95 2.40 -9.23
N LEU A 588 14.89 2.54 -8.43
CA LEU A 588 14.77 3.58 -7.42
C LEU A 588 14.47 2.96 -6.05
N GLN A 589 15.14 3.48 -5.03
CA GLN A 589 14.91 3.20 -3.63
C GLN A 589 13.98 4.26 -3.03
N GLY A 590 12.93 3.82 -2.35
CA GLY A 590 12.07 4.67 -1.53
C GLY A 590 12.73 4.95 -0.17
N LEU A 591 12.63 6.20 0.26
CA LEU A 591 13.13 6.71 1.53
C LEU A 591 11.95 7.31 2.29
N TRP A 592 11.85 7.00 3.57
CA TRP A 592 10.85 7.56 4.48
C TRP A 592 11.53 8.48 5.49
N GLN A 593 10.89 9.61 5.78
CA GLN A 593 11.28 10.53 6.82
C GLN A 593 10.05 10.98 7.60
N HIS A 594 10.12 10.89 8.93
CA HIS A 594 9.15 11.50 9.82
C HIS A 594 9.60 12.90 10.24
N ASN A 595 8.77 13.92 10.03
CA ASN A 595 9.07 15.29 10.47
C ASN A 595 7.80 16.02 10.91
N ASN A 596 7.84 16.66 12.09
CA ASN A 596 6.71 17.43 12.65
C ASN A 596 5.36 16.69 12.70
N GLY A 597 5.36 15.36 12.91
CA GLY A 597 4.14 14.56 12.95
C GLY A 597 3.59 14.16 11.58
N GLU A 598 4.29 14.48 10.49
CA GLU A 598 3.95 14.08 9.13
C GLU A 598 5.02 13.13 8.55
N ASP A 599 4.55 12.17 7.76
CA ASP A 599 5.40 11.23 7.04
C ASP A 599 5.64 11.71 5.61
N TYR A 600 6.92 11.72 5.20
CA TYR A 600 7.36 12.13 3.88
C TYR A 600 8.04 10.95 3.18
N TYR A 601 7.65 10.71 1.93
CA TYR A 601 8.21 9.65 1.10
C TYR A 601 8.92 10.26 -0.11
N SER A 602 10.16 9.86 -0.35
CA SER A 602 10.96 10.31 -1.48
C SER A 602 11.63 9.12 -2.16
N PHE A 603 12.01 9.27 -3.43
CA PHE A 603 12.63 8.20 -4.20
C PHE A 603 13.97 8.67 -4.74
N ARG A 604 14.97 7.79 -4.65
CA ARG A 604 16.32 8.03 -5.13
C ARG A 604 16.75 6.90 -6.06
N GLN A 605 17.30 7.26 -7.20
CA GLN A 605 17.93 6.31 -8.11
C GLN A 605 19.11 5.59 -7.44
N VAL A 606 19.19 4.26 -7.64
CA VAL A 606 20.22 3.41 -7.01
C VAL A 606 21.59 3.59 -7.68
N SER A 607 21.64 3.56 -9.01
CA SER A 607 22.86 3.71 -9.81
C SER A 607 22.60 4.51 -11.08
N ALA A 608 23.60 5.22 -11.60
CA ALA A 608 23.50 5.90 -12.90
C ALA A 608 23.16 4.90 -14.01
N ALA A 609 22.32 5.32 -14.96
CA ALA A 609 21.85 4.47 -16.05
C ALA A 609 22.20 5.10 -17.40
N GLN A 610 22.90 4.38 -18.26
CA GLN A 610 23.28 4.84 -19.60
C GLN A 610 22.55 4.04 -20.66
N TYR A 611 21.57 4.67 -21.29
CA TYR A 611 20.76 4.08 -22.35
C TYR A 611 21.35 4.40 -23.71
N GLN A 612 21.76 3.38 -24.45
CA GLN A 612 22.23 3.51 -25.82
C GLN A 612 21.06 3.46 -26.79
N LEU A 613 20.97 4.45 -27.69
CA LEU A 613 19.97 4.53 -28.74
C LEU A 613 20.54 3.94 -30.04
N GLY A 614 19.74 3.17 -30.76
CA GLY A 614 20.11 2.67 -32.09
C GLY A 614 19.80 3.69 -33.19
N ASN A 615 20.77 3.94 -34.10
CA ASN A 615 20.59 4.68 -35.36
C ASN A 615 19.96 6.09 -35.25
N SER A 616 20.28 6.84 -34.19
CA SER A 616 19.78 8.20 -33.96
C SER A 616 20.92 9.23 -33.87
N ALA A 617 20.60 10.50 -34.11
CA ALA A 617 21.56 11.58 -33.89
C ALA A 617 21.91 11.73 -32.39
N LEU A 618 20.98 11.36 -31.52
CA LEU A 618 21.19 11.19 -30.08
C LEU A 618 21.64 9.74 -29.85
N GLU A 619 22.88 9.55 -29.44
CA GLU A 619 23.52 8.23 -29.32
C GLU A 619 23.31 7.62 -27.93
N THR A 620 23.37 8.44 -26.89
CA THR A 620 23.25 7.97 -25.51
C THR A 620 22.47 8.97 -24.67
N VAL A 621 21.62 8.44 -23.80
CA VAL A 621 20.95 9.18 -22.74
C VAL A 621 21.42 8.60 -21.42
N GLU A 622 22.16 9.39 -20.66
CA GLU A 622 22.52 9.06 -19.29
C GLU A 622 21.53 9.68 -18.32
N VAL A 623 20.99 8.88 -17.42
CA VAL A 623 20.16 9.29 -16.30
C VAL A 623 21.02 9.27 -15.05
N LEU A 624 21.29 10.47 -14.50
CA LEU A 624 22.10 10.65 -13.29
C LEU A 624 21.25 10.72 -12.03
N SER A 625 20.02 11.21 -12.15
CA SER A 625 19.04 11.20 -11.08
C SER A 625 17.64 11.03 -11.63
N SER A 626 16.80 10.41 -10.81
CA SER A 626 15.39 10.21 -11.05
C SER A 626 14.61 10.43 -9.76
N ALA A 627 13.44 11.04 -9.89
CA ALA A 627 12.45 11.17 -8.82
C ALA A 627 11.14 10.52 -9.27
N PHE A 628 10.45 9.86 -8.35
CA PHE A 628 9.09 9.36 -8.55
C PHE A 628 8.13 10.17 -7.68
N ILE A 629 7.09 10.73 -8.31
CA ILE A 629 6.17 11.68 -7.67
C ILE A 629 4.74 11.22 -7.97
N THR A 630 3.94 11.00 -6.92
CA THR A 630 2.48 10.84 -7.05
C THR A 630 1.81 12.22 -7.11
N LEU A 631 1.00 12.46 -8.12
CA LEU A 631 0.26 13.71 -8.29
C LEU A 631 -1.11 13.58 -7.62
N THR A 632 -1.29 14.27 -6.49
CA THR A 632 -2.58 14.31 -5.78
C THR A 632 -3.63 15.03 -6.65
N PRO A 633 -4.81 14.44 -6.93
CA PRO A 633 -5.85 15.15 -7.66
C PRO A 633 -6.36 16.34 -6.84
N GLU A 634 -6.54 17.49 -7.50
CA GLU A 634 -6.91 18.78 -6.88
C GLU A 634 -8.35 18.83 -6.33
N SER A 635 -9.14 17.77 -6.47
CA SER A 635 -10.48 17.67 -5.86
C SER A 635 -10.94 16.22 -5.76
N ALA A 636 -11.28 15.80 -4.54
CA ALA A 636 -11.89 14.50 -4.23
C ALA A 636 -13.37 14.38 -4.67
N GLU A 637 -13.86 15.32 -5.51
CA GLU A 637 -15.24 15.35 -6.01
C GLU A 637 -15.40 14.74 -7.41
N SER A 638 -14.30 14.39 -8.10
CA SER A 638 -14.40 13.75 -9.40
C SER A 638 -14.55 12.22 -9.26
N GLU A 639 -15.53 11.67 -9.97
CA GLU A 639 -15.84 10.24 -10.11
C GLU A 639 -14.68 9.38 -10.66
N ASN A 640 -13.50 9.97 -10.88
CA ASN A 640 -12.36 9.34 -11.53
C ASN A 640 -11.35 8.80 -10.51
N THR A 641 -11.25 7.48 -10.48
CA THR A 641 -10.25 6.64 -9.80
C THR A 641 -8.83 6.75 -10.39
N ILE A 642 -8.57 7.71 -11.29
CA ILE A 642 -7.31 7.80 -12.02
C ILE A 642 -6.21 8.38 -11.14
N VAL A 643 -5.18 7.57 -10.89
CA VAL A 643 -3.94 7.98 -10.21
C VAL A 643 -2.94 8.41 -11.27
N ARG A 644 -2.25 9.53 -11.02
CA ARG A 644 -1.21 10.06 -11.90
C ARG A 644 0.11 10.14 -11.17
N THR A 645 1.18 9.80 -11.86
CA THR A 645 2.54 9.80 -11.32
C THR A 645 3.53 10.26 -12.38
N ASN A 646 4.65 10.83 -11.94
CA ASN A 646 5.73 11.25 -12.83
C ASN A 646 7.05 10.63 -12.39
N PHE A 647 7.77 10.04 -13.36
CA PHE A 647 9.21 9.85 -13.25
C PHE A 647 9.90 11.06 -13.86
N VAL A 648 10.65 11.81 -13.05
CA VAL A 648 11.36 13.00 -13.49
C VAL A 648 12.84 12.69 -13.59
N LEU A 649 13.33 12.56 -14.83
CA LEU A 649 14.70 12.18 -15.13
C LEU A 649 15.57 13.43 -15.36
N SER A 650 16.79 13.38 -14.85
CA SER A 650 17.84 14.37 -15.11
C SER A 650 19.16 13.68 -15.40
N GLY A 651 19.96 14.25 -16.30
CA GLY A 651 21.22 13.63 -16.69
C GLY A 651 21.87 14.25 -17.92
N ASN A 652 22.51 13.45 -18.76
CA ASN A 652 23.31 13.92 -19.88
C ASN A 652 22.81 13.34 -21.22
N LEU A 653 22.71 14.19 -22.24
CA LEU A 653 22.49 13.78 -23.63
C LEU A 653 23.82 13.78 -24.39
N TYR A 654 24.06 12.73 -25.17
CA TYR A 654 25.24 12.58 -26.01
C TYR A 654 24.81 12.42 -27.47
N PHE A 655 25.03 13.44 -28.28
CA PHE A 655 24.78 13.39 -29.72
C PHE A 655 26.04 12.93 -30.46
N ILE A 656 25.87 12.27 -31.62
CA ILE A 656 27.01 11.91 -32.46
C ILE A 656 27.71 13.14 -33.05
N GLU A 657 28.99 12.99 -33.40
CA GLU A 657 29.70 14.02 -34.17
C GLU A 657 29.49 13.79 -35.67
N PHE A 658 28.83 14.72 -36.35
CA PHE A 658 28.70 14.67 -37.80
C PHE A 658 29.97 15.23 -38.48
N PRO A 659 30.64 14.45 -39.35
CA PRO A 659 31.81 14.94 -40.07
C PRO A 659 31.47 16.19 -40.89
N ARG A 660 32.40 17.17 -40.90
CA ARG A 660 32.31 18.45 -41.64
C ARG A 660 31.35 19.50 -41.04
N PHE A 661 30.39 19.14 -40.19
CA PHE A 661 29.50 20.12 -39.55
C PHE A 661 28.89 19.56 -38.26
N ASP A 662 29.43 19.97 -37.11
CA ASP A 662 28.89 19.54 -35.81
C ASP A 662 27.63 20.34 -35.43
N LEU A 663 26.48 19.89 -35.94
CA LEU A 663 25.18 20.55 -35.76
C LEU A 663 24.72 20.57 -34.29
N PHE A 664 24.87 19.44 -33.58
CA PHE A 664 24.35 19.26 -32.22
C PHE A 664 25.34 19.64 -31.13
N SER A 665 26.65 19.69 -31.41
CA SER A 665 27.70 20.25 -30.54
C SER A 665 28.04 19.51 -29.23
N PHE A 666 27.14 18.66 -28.74
CA PHE A 666 27.24 18.03 -27.42
C PHE A 666 27.35 16.51 -27.55
N GLY A 667 28.46 15.92 -27.14
CA GLY A 667 28.72 14.47 -27.19
C GLY A 667 30.22 14.19 -27.22
N PRO A 668 30.65 12.92 -27.13
CA PRO A 668 32.07 12.58 -27.22
C PRO A 668 32.62 13.00 -28.59
N ALA A 669 33.86 13.51 -28.62
CA ALA A 669 34.56 13.76 -29.88
C ALA A 669 34.89 12.43 -30.57
N ALA A 670 34.84 12.41 -31.91
CA ALA A 670 35.26 11.25 -32.68
C ALA A 670 36.72 10.92 -32.34
N MET A 671 36.98 9.70 -31.88
CA MET A 671 38.33 9.24 -31.52
C MET A 671 39.23 9.32 -32.76
N SER A 672 40.28 10.15 -32.68
CA SER A 672 41.39 10.08 -33.63
C SER A 672 42.23 8.85 -33.29
N SER A 673 42.68 8.10 -34.31
CA SER A 673 43.55 6.95 -34.10
C SER A 673 44.84 7.37 -33.38
N GLY A 674 44.94 7.08 -32.08
CA GLY A 674 46.13 7.35 -31.26
C GLY A 674 45.91 8.19 -29.99
N ASP A 675 44.73 8.77 -29.76
CA ASP A 675 44.45 9.55 -28.54
C ASP A 675 43.86 8.68 -27.42
N SER A 676 44.34 8.87 -26.19
CA SER A 676 44.01 8.00 -25.05
C SER A 676 42.85 8.48 -24.18
N SER A 677 42.20 9.60 -24.49
CA SER A 677 40.97 10.02 -23.80
C SER A 677 40.14 11.00 -24.66
N PRO A 678 38.89 10.67 -25.01
CA PRO A 678 37.99 11.64 -25.63
C PRO A 678 37.69 12.78 -24.64
N VAL A 679 37.65 14.01 -25.14
CA VAL A 679 36.97 15.11 -24.42
C VAL A 679 35.47 14.79 -24.48
N ASN A 680 34.92 14.26 -23.39
CA ASN A 680 33.52 13.84 -23.35
C ASN A 680 32.60 15.06 -23.29
N GLY A 681 32.22 15.61 -24.44
CA GLY A 681 31.12 16.56 -24.50
C GLY A 681 29.80 15.89 -24.11
N TYR A 682 28.88 16.66 -23.53
CA TYR A 682 27.53 16.26 -23.16
C TYR A 682 26.65 17.49 -22.91
N LEU A 683 25.34 17.32 -23.09
CA LEU A 683 24.34 18.34 -22.76
C LEU A 683 23.60 17.93 -21.49
N ARG A 684 23.80 18.67 -20.40
CA ARG A 684 23.12 18.43 -19.12
C ARG A 684 21.66 18.86 -19.22
N TYR A 685 20.75 17.94 -18.94
CA TYR A 685 19.31 18.18 -18.93
C TYR A 685 18.70 17.89 -17.56
N THR A 686 17.55 18.52 -17.33
CA THR A 686 16.62 18.23 -16.22
C THR A 686 15.19 18.20 -16.76
N ASN A 687 14.27 17.60 -16.00
CA ASN A 687 12.84 17.56 -16.29
C ASN A 687 12.44 16.82 -17.58
N PHE A 688 13.11 15.71 -17.92
CA PHE A 688 12.49 14.74 -18.85
C PHE A 688 11.46 13.93 -18.06
N ILE A 689 10.18 14.05 -18.41
CA ILE A 689 9.10 13.45 -17.63
C ILE A 689 8.58 12.22 -18.35
N ILE A 690 8.50 11.09 -17.64
CA ILE A 690 7.68 9.95 -18.04
C ILE A 690 6.47 9.95 -17.11
N ALA A 691 5.34 10.42 -17.62
CA ALA A 691 4.07 10.44 -16.89
C ALA A 691 3.41 9.08 -17.00
N MET A 692 2.98 8.52 -15.88
CA MET A 692 2.20 7.30 -15.81
C MET A 692 0.83 7.58 -15.19
N GLN A 693 -0.22 7.04 -15.81
CA GLN A 693 -1.57 7.06 -15.27
C GLN A 693 -2.21 5.68 -15.33
N PHE A 694 -3.05 5.38 -14.33
CA PHE A 694 -3.77 4.12 -14.21
C PHE A 694 -5.04 4.31 -13.38
N ASP A 695 -5.97 3.37 -13.50
CA ASP A 695 -7.19 3.32 -12.69
C ASP A 695 -6.89 2.63 -11.36
N SER A 696 -7.14 3.29 -10.22
CA SER A 696 -6.91 2.70 -8.90
C SER A 696 -7.83 1.51 -8.58
N ALA A 697 -8.99 1.40 -9.26
CA ALA A 697 -9.87 0.25 -9.13
C ALA A 697 -9.35 -0.99 -9.88
N ASP A 698 -8.50 -0.80 -10.89
CA ASP A 698 -7.81 -1.85 -11.63
C ASP A 698 -6.30 -1.54 -11.70
N SER A 699 -5.66 -1.57 -10.53
CA SER A 699 -4.21 -1.33 -10.39
C SER A 699 -3.35 -2.35 -11.13
N THR A 700 -3.93 -3.50 -11.50
CA THR A 700 -3.32 -4.54 -12.36
C THR A 700 -3.58 -4.33 -13.85
N GLY A 701 -4.41 -3.35 -14.21
CA GLY A 701 -4.83 -3.06 -15.57
C GLY A 701 -3.78 -2.33 -16.41
N SER A 702 -4.19 -1.86 -17.59
CA SER A 702 -3.28 -1.20 -18.54
C SER A 702 -2.78 0.15 -18.01
N LYS A 703 -1.53 0.19 -17.58
CA LYS A 703 -0.80 1.43 -17.28
C LYS A 703 -0.57 2.21 -18.57
N GLN A 704 -0.89 3.50 -18.57
CA GLN A 704 -0.64 4.38 -19.71
C GLN A 704 0.55 5.28 -19.40
N PHE A 705 1.52 5.29 -20.32
CA PHE A 705 2.73 6.09 -20.21
C PHE A 705 2.77 7.15 -21.31
N ASP A 706 3.24 8.34 -20.96
CA ASP A 706 3.49 9.45 -21.86
C ASP A 706 4.86 10.06 -21.55
N ALA A 707 5.76 10.08 -22.53
CA ALA A 707 7.09 10.66 -22.40
C ALA A 707 7.09 12.09 -22.92
N GLN A 708 7.44 13.05 -22.07
CA GLN A 708 7.34 14.48 -22.34
C GLN A 708 8.74 15.09 -22.37
N ALA A 709 9.26 15.30 -23.58
CA ALA A 709 10.56 15.93 -23.79
C ALA A 709 10.46 17.46 -23.78
N SER A 710 9.30 18.01 -24.14
CA SER A 710 9.08 19.48 -24.17
C SER A 710 9.21 20.20 -22.81
N ALA A 711 9.10 19.48 -21.68
CA ALA A 711 9.31 20.02 -20.34
C ALA A 711 10.80 20.13 -19.95
N MET A 712 11.70 19.59 -20.78
CA MET A 712 13.13 19.57 -20.49
C MET A 712 13.73 20.98 -20.45
N THR A 713 14.62 21.18 -19.49
CA THR A 713 15.49 22.36 -19.42
C THR A 713 16.95 21.95 -19.42
N PHE A 714 17.84 22.87 -19.82
CA PHE A 714 19.26 22.57 -19.98
C PHE A 714 20.12 23.40 -19.04
N ASP A 715 21.02 22.74 -18.32
CA ASP A 715 22.03 23.41 -17.49
C ASP A 715 23.32 23.57 -18.30
N LEU A 716 23.41 24.71 -18.99
CA LEU A 716 24.55 25.04 -19.82
C LEU A 716 25.83 25.29 -19.01
N SER A 717 25.73 25.57 -17.72
CA SER A 717 26.90 25.77 -16.85
C SER A 717 27.59 24.44 -16.51
N GLN A 718 26.83 23.35 -16.49
CA GLN A 718 27.31 21.99 -16.25
C GLN A 718 27.49 21.19 -17.54
N SER A 719 27.10 21.73 -18.70
CA SER A 719 27.26 21.09 -20.01
C SER A 719 28.67 21.30 -20.59
N LEU A 720 29.14 20.34 -21.40
CA LEU A 720 30.42 20.42 -22.10
C LEU A 720 30.19 20.24 -23.61
N TYR A 721 30.56 21.23 -24.42
CA TYR A 721 30.51 21.11 -25.89
C TYR A 721 31.88 20.73 -26.46
N ARG A 722 31.91 20.14 -27.65
CA ARG A 722 33.18 19.79 -28.32
C ARG A 722 33.96 21.04 -28.71
N THR A 723 35.29 20.95 -28.73
CA THR A 723 36.20 22.10 -28.98
C THR A 723 35.93 22.85 -30.30
N ASP A 724 35.52 22.14 -31.35
CA ASP A 724 35.24 22.71 -32.68
C ASP A 724 33.74 22.63 -33.05
N ALA A 725 32.89 22.59 -32.04
CA ALA A 725 31.44 22.54 -32.20
C ALA A 725 30.81 23.87 -32.65
N LEU A 726 29.66 23.79 -33.32
CA LEU A 726 28.89 24.97 -33.73
C LEU A 726 28.53 25.86 -32.53
N TYR A 727 28.04 25.26 -31.45
CA TYR A 727 27.65 25.99 -30.24
C TYR A 727 28.81 26.74 -29.61
N GLY A 728 30.03 26.19 -29.61
CA GLY A 728 31.20 26.86 -29.03
C GLY A 728 31.78 27.99 -29.88
N LYS A 729 31.64 27.87 -31.20
CA LYS A 729 32.25 28.78 -32.19
C LYS A 729 31.30 29.86 -32.69
N PHE A 730 29.99 29.72 -32.49
CA PHE A 730 28.96 30.60 -33.04
C PHE A 730 28.01 31.06 -31.92
N PRO A 731 27.75 32.37 -31.74
CA PRO A 731 27.14 32.96 -30.54
C PRO A 731 25.66 32.60 -30.36
N LEU A 732 25.44 31.35 -29.96
CA LEU A 732 24.16 30.68 -29.79
C LEU A 732 23.83 30.51 -28.31
N THR A 733 22.57 30.76 -27.97
CA THR A 733 22.01 30.41 -26.66
C THR A 733 21.03 29.28 -26.84
N LEU A 734 21.31 28.10 -26.30
CA LEU A 734 20.34 26.99 -26.29
C LEU A 734 19.17 27.37 -25.38
N THR A 735 17.95 27.35 -25.91
CA THR A 735 16.76 27.85 -25.20
C THR A 735 15.74 26.79 -24.86
N GLY A 736 15.87 25.58 -25.42
CA GLY A 736 14.96 24.49 -25.09
C GLY A 736 14.98 23.38 -26.13
N LEU A 737 14.04 22.45 -25.93
CA LEU A 737 13.78 21.34 -26.82
C LEU A 737 12.37 21.48 -27.38
N LEU A 738 12.26 21.42 -28.70
CA LEU A 738 10.99 21.37 -29.42
C LEU A 738 10.67 19.91 -29.73
N GLU A 739 9.45 19.51 -29.41
CA GLU A 739 8.91 18.19 -29.70
C GLU A 739 7.69 18.32 -30.62
N SER A 740 7.61 17.45 -31.62
CA SER A 740 6.38 17.23 -32.37
C SER A 740 5.92 15.78 -32.19
N PRO A 741 4.90 15.52 -31.35
CA PRO A 741 4.37 14.18 -31.19
C PRO A 741 3.70 13.68 -32.47
N ALA A 742 3.51 12.36 -32.56
CA ALA A 742 2.58 11.79 -33.53
C ALA A 742 1.14 12.05 -33.05
N THR A 743 0.27 12.51 -33.94
CA THR A 743 -1.11 12.93 -33.61
C THR A 743 -2.18 11.94 -34.07
N ASN A 744 -1.79 10.86 -34.72
CA ASN A 744 -2.69 9.84 -35.25
C ASN A 744 -2.50 8.48 -34.58
N ASN A 745 -3.46 7.59 -34.79
CA ASN A 745 -3.47 6.25 -34.20
C ASN A 745 -2.31 5.38 -34.73
N LYS A 746 -1.89 4.38 -33.94
CA LYS A 746 -0.79 3.45 -34.28
C LYS A 746 -0.96 2.72 -35.62
N ASP A 747 -2.19 2.60 -36.13
CA ASP A 747 -2.50 1.90 -37.39
C ASP A 747 -2.34 2.79 -38.65
N GLU A 748 -2.10 4.09 -38.48
CA GLU A 748 -1.90 5.03 -39.58
C GLU A 748 -0.42 5.49 -39.68
N PRO A 749 0.07 5.86 -40.87
CA PRO A 749 1.42 6.42 -41.01
C PRO A 749 1.58 7.66 -40.14
N PRO A 750 2.58 7.73 -39.22
CA PRO A 750 2.68 8.80 -38.24
C PRO A 750 2.59 10.20 -38.87
N ALA A 751 1.72 11.05 -38.32
CA ALA A 751 1.51 12.43 -38.75
C ALA A 751 1.64 13.37 -37.56
N GLY A 752 2.02 14.62 -37.80
CA GLY A 752 2.20 15.64 -36.77
C GLY A 752 2.51 16.99 -37.39
N ARG A 753 3.10 17.90 -36.61
CA ARG A 753 3.47 19.24 -37.09
C ARG A 753 4.89 19.24 -37.64
N SER A 754 5.05 19.65 -38.89
CA SER A 754 6.37 19.79 -39.51
C SER A 754 7.11 21.00 -38.91
N PRO A 755 8.45 21.10 -39.06
CA PRO A 755 9.17 22.32 -38.70
C PRO A 755 8.60 23.59 -39.34
N LYS A 756 8.05 23.49 -40.56
CA LYS A 756 7.39 24.61 -41.25
C LYS A 756 6.16 25.10 -40.49
N ASP A 757 5.38 24.19 -39.90
CA ASP A 757 4.18 24.53 -39.10
C ASP A 757 4.52 25.22 -37.77
N PHE A 758 5.78 25.14 -37.33
CA PHE A 758 6.32 25.91 -36.21
C PHE A 758 6.97 27.25 -36.65
N GLY A 759 6.97 27.54 -37.95
CA GLY A 759 7.51 28.75 -38.55
C GLY A 759 9.00 28.68 -38.91
N TYR A 760 9.59 27.48 -38.97
CA TYR A 760 10.98 27.31 -39.39
C TYR A 760 11.07 27.15 -40.91
N THR A 761 12.09 27.78 -41.50
CA THR A 761 12.47 27.60 -42.90
C THR A 761 13.74 26.77 -42.96
N ALA A 762 13.80 25.77 -43.84
CA ALA A 762 14.99 24.95 -44.02
C ALA A 762 16.20 25.79 -44.43
N ILE A 763 17.37 25.42 -43.93
CA ILE A 763 18.66 26.04 -44.32
C ILE A 763 19.53 25.01 -45.01
N GLY A 764 20.31 25.44 -46.01
CA GLY A 764 21.32 24.56 -46.58
C GLY A 764 22.52 24.45 -45.64
N MET A 765 23.06 23.25 -45.45
CA MET A 765 24.23 22.98 -44.61
C MET A 765 25.12 21.90 -45.24
N PRO A 766 26.37 21.66 -44.76
CA PRO A 766 27.26 20.64 -45.29
C PRO A 766 26.88 19.21 -44.85
N LEU A 767 25.60 19.01 -44.53
CA LEU A 767 24.98 17.74 -44.17
C LEU A 767 23.75 17.57 -45.06
N GLU A 768 23.44 16.34 -45.42
CA GLU A 768 22.23 16.03 -46.20
C GLU A 768 21.03 15.97 -45.24
N PRO A 769 20.06 16.90 -45.34
CA PRO A 769 18.88 16.84 -44.49
C PRO A 769 17.96 15.69 -44.95
N GLY A 770 17.45 14.92 -43.98
CA GLY A 770 16.46 13.89 -44.21
C GLY A 770 15.02 14.39 -44.00
N LEU A 771 14.04 13.55 -44.36
CA LEU A 771 12.63 13.79 -44.04
C LEU A 771 12.34 13.29 -42.61
N LEU A 772 12.04 14.22 -41.70
CA LEU A 772 11.72 13.88 -40.31
C LEU A 772 10.47 12.98 -40.25
N SER A 773 10.57 11.88 -39.51
CA SER A 773 9.45 11.02 -39.13
C SER A 773 8.86 11.47 -37.80
N TYR A 774 7.57 11.20 -37.56
CA TYR A 774 6.94 11.54 -36.28
C TYR A 774 7.03 10.39 -35.25
N PRO A 775 7.18 10.72 -33.96
CA PRO A 775 7.59 12.02 -33.44
C PRO A 775 9.03 12.41 -33.83
N TRP A 776 9.30 13.71 -33.89
CA TRP A 776 10.64 14.28 -34.04
C TRP A 776 10.92 15.27 -32.92
N TYR A 777 12.21 15.48 -32.66
CA TYR A 777 12.71 16.33 -31.58
C TYR A 777 13.71 17.33 -32.15
N GLY A 778 13.91 18.48 -31.50
CA GLY A 778 14.94 19.41 -31.94
C GLY A 778 15.39 20.41 -30.89
N LEU A 779 16.69 20.71 -30.90
CA LEU A 779 17.29 21.73 -30.06
C LEU A 779 17.02 23.11 -30.67
N THR A 780 16.45 24.02 -29.86
CA THR A 780 16.23 25.41 -30.27
C THR A 780 17.34 26.30 -29.74
N MET A 781 18.02 27.01 -30.63
CA MET A 781 19.16 27.86 -30.30
C MET A 781 18.95 29.27 -30.83
N ASP A 782 19.13 30.27 -29.98
CA ASP A 782 18.96 31.66 -30.34
C ASP A 782 20.27 32.33 -30.71
N LEU A 783 20.26 33.04 -31.82
CA LEU A 783 21.29 33.96 -32.24
C LEU A 783 20.78 35.40 -32.06
N GLY A 784 21.38 36.13 -31.14
CA GLY A 784 21.12 37.56 -30.97
C GLY A 784 21.80 38.38 -32.06
N LEU A 785 21.05 39.24 -32.75
CA LEU A 785 21.57 40.14 -33.78
C LEU A 785 21.68 41.60 -33.30
N GLY A 786 21.38 41.87 -32.02
CA GLY A 786 21.36 43.22 -31.44
C GLY A 786 19.97 43.86 -31.41
N THR A 787 19.91 45.16 -31.13
CA THR A 787 18.66 45.95 -31.10
C THR A 787 18.61 46.94 -32.26
N LEU A 788 17.40 47.27 -32.73
CA LEU A 788 17.18 48.23 -33.83
C LEU A 788 17.27 49.70 -33.37
N GLY A 789 17.80 49.98 -32.18
CA GLY A 789 17.88 51.33 -31.60
C GLY A 789 16.56 51.86 -31.02
N SER A 790 16.56 53.12 -30.56
CA SER A 790 15.48 53.73 -29.76
C SER A 790 14.14 53.93 -30.49
N LEU A 791 14.09 53.73 -31.80
CA LEU A 791 12.89 53.94 -32.62
C LEU A 791 11.98 52.70 -32.76
N ALA A 792 12.45 51.51 -32.35
CA ALA A 792 11.71 50.25 -32.48
C ALA A 792 11.28 49.64 -31.13
N GLY A 793 11.31 50.44 -30.05
CA GLY A 793 10.85 50.03 -28.72
C GLY A 793 11.55 48.77 -28.19
N ASN A 794 12.87 48.82 -27.95
CA ASN A 794 13.66 47.77 -27.26
C ASN A 794 13.52 46.29 -27.72
N LEU A 795 12.78 45.99 -28.78
CA LEU A 795 12.65 44.63 -29.32
C LEU A 795 13.96 44.23 -29.99
N GLY A 796 14.69 43.31 -29.34
CA GLY A 796 15.92 42.72 -29.89
C GLY A 796 15.61 41.89 -31.13
N LEU A 797 16.43 42.02 -32.17
CA LEU A 797 16.39 41.17 -33.36
C LEU A 797 17.05 39.83 -33.02
N LYS A 798 16.30 38.73 -33.12
CA LYS A 798 16.75 37.38 -32.75
C LYS A 798 16.46 36.43 -33.91
N ILE A 799 17.39 35.52 -34.21
CA ILE A 799 17.14 34.36 -35.07
C ILE A 799 17.06 33.13 -34.16
N THR A 800 16.08 32.24 -34.37
CA THR A 800 16.07 30.93 -33.70
C THR A 800 16.44 29.84 -34.71
N LEU A 801 17.55 29.17 -34.48
CA LEU A 801 18.00 27.96 -35.17
C LEU A 801 17.32 26.73 -34.55
N LEU A 802 16.91 25.79 -35.38
CA LEU A 802 16.41 24.47 -34.98
C LEU A 802 17.34 23.40 -35.55
N ALA A 803 17.91 22.58 -34.68
CA ALA A 803 18.61 21.34 -35.02
C ALA A 803 17.71 20.16 -34.64
N ALA A 804 17.03 19.57 -35.62
CA ALA A 804 16.05 18.52 -35.41
C ALA A 804 16.58 17.14 -35.83
N TRP A 805 16.09 16.11 -35.16
CA TRP A 805 16.34 14.71 -35.49
C TRP A 805 15.07 13.88 -35.31
N SER A 806 15.04 12.73 -35.98
CA SER A 806 14.01 11.72 -35.80
C SER A 806 14.59 10.34 -35.99
N LYS A 807 13.78 9.32 -35.70
CA LYS A 807 14.17 7.94 -35.93
C LYS A 807 14.58 7.67 -37.37
N SER A 808 15.70 6.99 -37.58
CA SER A 808 16.05 6.48 -38.91
C SER A 808 15.03 5.39 -39.27
N GLY A 809 14.37 5.51 -40.42
CA GLY A 809 13.38 4.51 -40.87
C GLY A 809 14.00 3.13 -41.12
N SER A 810 14.19 2.76 -42.39
CA SER A 810 14.89 1.52 -42.79
C SER A 810 16.38 1.72 -43.09
N GLY A 811 16.89 2.96 -42.96
CA GLY A 811 18.29 3.30 -43.17
C GLY A 811 19.14 3.15 -41.90
N THR A 812 20.47 3.12 -42.07
CA THR A 812 21.44 3.09 -40.96
C THR A 812 21.91 4.48 -40.54
N ASP A 813 21.68 5.50 -41.37
CA ASP A 813 22.10 6.86 -41.09
C ASP A 813 21.00 7.63 -40.33
N PRO A 814 21.36 8.43 -39.31
CA PRO A 814 20.41 9.18 -38.52
C PRO A 814 19.76 10.30 -39.35
N ILE A 815 18.44 10.47 -39.20
CA ILE A 815 17.69 11.52 -39.89
C ILE A 815 17.82 12.82 -39.11
N ILE A 816 18.37 13.83 -39.78
CA ILE A 816 18.55 15.17 -39.23
C ILE A 816 17.98 16.25 -40.14
N TRP A 817 17.62 17.39 -39.57
CA TRP A 817 17.12 18.54 -40.28
C TRP A 817 17.54 19.83 -39.56
N ALA A 818 17.87 20.88 -40.32
CA ALA A 818 18.17 22.19 -39.76
C ALA A 818 17.33 23.29 -40.40
N GLY A 819 16.91 24.25 -39.59
CA GLY A 819 16.14 25.40 -40.07
C GLY A 819 16.24 26.61 -39.17
N MET A 820 15.74 27.74 -39.67
CA MET A 820 15.78 29.02 -38.96
C MET A 820 14.40 29.67 -38.96
N LYS A 821 14.09 30.33 -37.84
CA LYS A 821 12.89 31.14 -37.62
C LYS A 821 13.30 32.59 -37.34
N LEU A 822 12.63 33.51 -38.03
CA LEU A 822 12.81 34.96 -37.91
C LEU A 822 11.53 35.59 -37.33
N PRO A 823 11.63 36.60 -36.45
CA PRO A 823 10.49 37.36 -35.95
C PRO A 823 9.75 38.06 -37.10
N GLY A 824 8.42 37.93 -37.18
CA GLY A 824 7.59 38.58 -38.21
C GLY A 824 7.60 37.87 -39.58
N PHE A 825 8.01 36.60 -39.64
CA PHE A 825 8.15 35.83 -40.89
C PHE A 825 6.92 34.91 -41.11
N ASN A 826 6.23 35.07 -42.25
CA ASN A 826 5.31 34.07 -42.80
C ASN A 826 5.69 33.90 -44.29
N ASP A 827 6.30 32.77 -44.65
CA ASP A 827 6.82 32.43 -45.99
C ASP A 827 7.82 33.42 -46.62
N LEU A 828 9.12 33.05 -46.60
CA LEU A 828 10.29 33.66 -47.30
C LEU A 828 10.49 35.19 -47.22
N GLY A 829 9.70 35.92 -46.41
CA GLY A 829 9.84 37.35 -46.15
C GLY A 829 9.58 37.74 -44.69
N VAL A 830 10.47 38.54 -44.10
CA VAL A 830 10.31 39.22 -42.82
C VAL A 830 9.43 40.46 -43.03
N LYS A 831 8.31 40.58 -42.32
CA LYS A 831 7.61 41.88 -42.17
C LYS A 831 8.02 42.47 -40.82
N LEU A 832 8.87 43.49 -40.84
CA LEU A 832 9.26 44.19 -39.61
C LEU A 832 8.17 45.22 -39.26
N PRO A 833 7.71 45.31 -38.01
CA PRO A 833 6.75 46.32 -37.59
C PRO A 833 7.47 47.66 -37.40
N ILE A 834 7.78 48.34 -38.51
CA ILE A 834 8.04 49.77 -38.53
C ILE A 834 6.92 50.35 -39.39
N GLU A 835 5.77 50.61 -38.77
CA GLU A 835 4.59 51.26 -39.39
C GLU A 835 4.13 50.64 -40.74
N GLY A 836 4.22 49.31 -40.89
CA GLY A 836 3.55 48.55 -41.96
C GLY A 836 4.07 48.68 -43.40
N ILE A 837 5.14 49.44 -43.66
CA ILE A 837 5.57 49.76 -45.04
C ILE A 837 6.85 49.02 -45.49
N LEU A 838 7.66 48.48 -44.58
CA LEU A 838 8.95 47.83 -44.89
C LEU A 838 8.92 46.30 -44.67
N SER A 839 9.33 45.52 -45.67
CA SER A 839 9.57 44.07 -45.53
C SER A 839 10.96 43.68 -46.03
N VAL A 840 11.59 42.68 -45.42
CA VAL A 840 12.95 42.20 -45.74
C VAL A 840 12.86 40.72 -46.13
N GLY A 841 13.21 40.35 -47.35
CA GLY A 841 13.24 38.94 -47.79
C GLY A 841 14.66 38.45 -48.07
N PHE A 842 14.87 37.14 -47.97
CA PHE A 842 16.11 36.47 -48.37
C PHE A 842 15.76 35.33 -49.32
N ARG A 843 16.55 35.10 -50.36
CA ARG A 843 16.27 34.00 -51.30
C ARG A 843 16.83 32.67 -50.82
N ASN A 844 18.04 32.67 -50.27
CA ASN A 844 18.71 31.46 -49.77
C ASN A 844 19.38 31.73 -48.42
N ILE A 845 19.29 30.77 -47.52
CA ILE A 845 19.99 30.77 -46.23
C ILE A 845 20.91 29.55 -46.21
N LEU A 846 22.22 29.77 -46.05
CA LEU A 846 23.23 28.72 -46.08
C LEU A 846 24.12 28.79 -44.85
N PHE A 847 24.18 27.71 -44.08
CA PHE A 847 25.20 27.51 -43.07
C PHE A 847 26.37 26.74 -43.69
N THR A 848 27.58 27.26 -43.56
CA THR A 848 28.79 26.62 -44.07
C THR A 848 29.79 26.42 -42.94
N ALA A 849 30.55 25.33 -43.00
CA ALA A 849 31.73 25.12 -42.19
C ALA A 849 32.97 24.94 -43.07
N SER A 850 34.13 25.36 -42.58
CA SER A 850 35.41 25.18 -43.26
C SER A 850 36.48 24.83 -42.23
N GLU A 851 37.28 23.82 -42.54
CA GLU A 851 38.41 23.42 -41.70
C GLU A 851 39.60 24.36 -41.94
N THR A 852 40.29 24.73 -40.86
CA THR A 852 41.50 25.58 -40.91
C THR A 852 42.55 25.05 -39.94
N ASP A 853 43.79 25.55 -40.04
CA ASP A 853 44.88 25.23 -39.10
C ASP A 853 44.55 25.60 -37.63
N LYS A 854 43.49 26.40 -37.40
CA LYS A 854 43.01 26.84 -36.08
C LYS A 854 41.69 26.15 -35.64
N GLY A 855 41.27 25.11 -36.36
CA GLY A 855 40.02 24.38 -36.14
C GLY A 855 38.90 24.79 -37.11
N ARG A 856 37.70 24.27 -36.85
CA ARG A 856 36.52 24.48 -37.71
C ARG A 856 35.94 25.88 -37.55
N LEU A 857 35.67 26.55 -38.67
CA LEU A 857 35.02 27.85 -38.74
C LEU A 857 33.60 27.74 -39.27
N TYR A 858 32.68 28.45 -38.64
CA TYR A 858 31.25 28.46 -38.95
C TYR A 858 30.81 29.82 -39.51
N MET A 859 30.09 29.80 -40.64
CA MET A 859 29.59 31.00 -41.29
C MET A 859 28.16 30.79 -41.82
N LEU A 860 27.27 31.71 -41.44
CA LEU A 860 25.89 31.79 -41.92
C LEU A 860 25.79 32.85 -43.02
N LYS A 861 25.31 32.46 -44.19
CA LYS A 861 25.15 33.31 -45.38
C LYS A 861 23.67 33.55 -45.64
N LEU A 862 23.22 34.78 -45.53
CA LEU A 862 21.90 35.24 -45.92
C LEU A 862 22.00 35.87 -47.31
N ARG A 863 21.62 35.12 -48.34
CA ARG A 863 21.89 35.50 -49.73
C ARG A 863 20.69 36.15 -50.41
N GLN A 864 21.00 37.09 -51.30
CA GLN A 864 20.06 37.88 -52.08
C GLN A 864 18.97 38.49 -51.20
N PHE A 865 19.39 39.28 -50.20
CA PHE A 865 18.47 40.03 -49.37
C PHE A 865 17.87 41.21 -50.14
N GLY A 866 16.60 41.52 -49.89
CA GLY A 866 15.92 42.67 -50.48
C GLY A 866 14.95 43.33 -49.50
N LEU A 867 15.04 44.65 -49.38
CA LEU A 867 14.10 45.51 -48.66
C LEU A 867 12.97 45.91 -49.63
N ARG A 868 11.73 45.54 -49.32
CA ARG A 868 10.54 45.99 -50.05
C ARG A 868 9.86 47.13 -49.30
N LEU A 869 9.78 48.29 -49.95
CA LEU A 869 9.07 49.48 -49.50
C LEU A 869 8.02 49.84 -50.56
N LEU A 870 6.73 49.86 -50.19
CA LEU A 870 5.61 50.20 -51.12
C LEU A 870 5.64 49.41 -52.45
N GLY A 871 6.04 48.14 -52.42
CA GLY A 871 6.11 47.27 -53.60
C GLY A 871 7.42 47.34 -54.42
N LEU A 872 8.34 48.24 -54.07
CA LEU A 872 9.66 48.36 -54.71
C LEU A 872 10.73 47.65 -53.88
N SER A 873 11.58 46.83 -54.52
CA SER A 873 12.68 46.09 -53.86
C SER A 873 14.01 46.86 -53.98
N PHE A 874 14.75 47.00 -52.88
CA PHE A 874 16.03 47.73 -52.79
C PHE A 874 16.98 47.02 -51.80
N PRO A 875 18.31 47.00 -52.00
CA PRO A 875 19.07 47.46 -53.18
C PRO A 875 18.86 46.55 -54.41
N PRO A 876 18.98 47.08 -55.65
CA PRO A 876 18.98 46.26 -56.88
C PRO A 876 20.28 45.44 -57.02
N GLY A 877 20.23 44.22 -57.56
CA GLY A 877 21.40 43.34 -57.71
C GLY A 877 21.50 42.24 -56.65
N ASN A 878 22.69 41.65 -56.48
CA ASN A 878 22.93 40.60 -55.48
C ASN A 878 23.43 41.22 -54.18
N ASN A 879 22.63 41.08 -53.11
CA ASN A 879 22.97 41.54 -51.78
C ASN A 879 23.10 40.34 -50.83
N ASP A 880 24.27 40.12 -50.24
CA ASP A 880 24.51 38.99 -49.34
C ASP A 880 24.99 39.51 -47.96
N ILE A 881 24.52 38.89 -46.88
CA ILE A 881 25.03 39.12 -45.52
C ILE A 881 25.71 37.85 -45.03
N TYR A 882 26.95 38.00 -44.57
CA TYR A 882 27.77 36.94 -44.01
C TYR A 882 27.90 37.17 -42.51
N LEU A 883 27.49 36.20 -41.70
CA LEU A 883 27.63 36.19 -40.25
C LEU A 883 28.65 35.12 -39.88
N PHE A 884 29.67 35.47 -39.11
CA PHE A 884 30.73 34.56 -38.71
C PHE A 884 30.95 34.61 -37.20
N GLY A 885 31.18 33.43 -36.63
CA GLY A 885 31.48 33.27 -35.23
C GLY A 885 32.92 33.64 -34.86
N ASN A 886 33.30 33.41 -33.61
CA ASN A 886 34.63 33.75 -33.10
C ASN A 886 35.66 32.67 -33.49
N PRO A 887 36.70 32.99 -34.29
CA PRO A 887 37.69 32.01 -34.72
C PRO A 887 38.67 31.57 -33.61
N ASP A 888 38.89 32.38 -32.56
CA ASP A 888 39.97 32.16 -31.57
C ASP A 888 39.54 31.42 -30.28
N ASN A 889 38.45 30.65 -30.35
CA ASN A 889 38.05 29.61 -29.37
C ASN A 889 37.86 30.00 -27.88
N ARG A 890 37.70 31.29 -27.55
CA ARG A 890 37.70 31.74 -26.13
C ARG A 890 36.43 32.43 -25.62
N SER A 891 35.44 32.71 -26.47
CA SER A 891 34.10 33.13 -26.01
C SER A 891 33.03 32.96 -27.09
N ASN A 892 31.90 32.37 -26.70
CA ASN A 892 30.71 32.19 -27.53
C ASN A 892 29.82 33.45 -27.61
N THR A 893 30.42 34.64 -27.60
CA THR A 893 29.68 35.90 -27.33
C THR A 893 29.82 36.94 -28.43
N LYS A 894 30.66 36.69 -29.43
CA LYS A 894 30.99 37.66 -30.47
C LYS A 894 30.47 37.19 -31.82
N LEU A 895 29.66 38.02 -32.46
CA LEU A 895 29.20 37.84 -33.83
C LEU A 895 29.90 38.87 -34.72
N GLY A 896 30.63 38.40 -35.73
CA GLY A 896 31.11 39.25 -36.81
C GLY A 896 30.13 39.23 -37.98
N TRP A 897 30.04 40.33 -38.73
CA TRP A 897 29.24 40.37 -39.94
C TRP A 897 29.91 41.17 -41.07
N TYR A 898 29.61 40.80 -42.31
CA TYR A 898 29.99 41.52 -43.52
C TYR A 898 28.80 41.52 -44.49
N ALA A 899 28.52 42.65 -45.13
CA ALA A 899 27.51 42.74 -46.19
C ALA A 899 28.20 43.01 -47.53
N ALA A 900 27.81 42.27 -48.56
CA ALA A 900 28.32 42.40 -49.92
C ALA A 900 27.21 42.83 -50.87
N TYR A 901 27.53 43.76 -51.77
CA TYR A 901 26.66 44.24 -52.84
C TYR A 901 27.37 44.04 -54.20
N SER A 902 26.66 43.50 -55.19
CA SER A 902 27.12 43.51 -56.58
C SER A 902 25.99 43.86 -57.54
N GLU A 903 26.24 44.81 -58.43
CA GLU A 903 25.30 45.26 -59.45
C GLU A 903 25.17 44.24 -60.60
N ASP A 904 23.95 43.95 -61.04
CA ASP A 904 23.71 43.10 -62.21
C ASP A 904 24.10 43.86 -63.49
N LYS A 905 25.23 43.51 -64.11
CA LYS A 905 25.56 44.00 -65.46
C LYS A 905 24.62 43.36 -66.48
N LYS A 906 23.71 44.14 -67.05
CA LYS A 906 23.00 43.77 -68.28
C LYS A 906 23.97 43.85 -69.45
N ASP A 907 24.52 42.71 -69.87
CA ASP A 907 25.25 42.63 -71.14
C ASP A 907 24.28 42.88 -72.30
N GLN A 908 24.47 44.03 -72.95
CA GLN A 908 24.06 44.26 -74.34
C GLN A 908 25.12 43.67 -75.25
N SER A 909 24.74 42.83 -76.21
CA SER A 909 25.27 42.74 -77.60
C SER A 909 24.58 41.55 -78.34
N PRO A 910 24.71 41.40 -79.68
CA PRO A 910 23.77 41.86 -80.70
C PRO A 910 23.16 40.68 -81.49
N SER A 911 22.41 41.03 -82.55
CA SER A 911 21.65 40.18 -83.46
C SER A 911 22.40 39.09 -84.26
N SER A 912 21.66 37.99 -84.49
CA SER A 912 21.56 37.13 -85.69
C SER A 912 22.66 36.11 -86.03
N GLY A 913 22.21 34.87 -86.35
CA GLY A 913 22.92 33.95 -87.24
C GLY A 913 22.73 32.46 -86.90
N ALA A 914 21.98 31.74 -87.74
CA ALA A 914 21.57 30.34 -87.60
C ALA A 914 22.64 29.31 -88.02
N GLN A 915 22.62 28.13 -87.36
CA GLN A 915 22.63 26.74 -87.89
C GLN A 915 22.93 25.80 -86.70
N ALA A 916 22.02 24.93 -86.23
CA ALA A 916 21.61 23.63 -86.81
C ALA A 916 22.81 22.75 -87.15
N ASP A 917 22.91 21.46 -86.84
CA ASP A 917 22.11 20.43 -86.19
C ASP A 917 23.03 19.18 -86.25
N ARG A 918 22.97 18.28 -85.26
CA ARG A 918 23.06 16.83 -85.49
C ARG A 918 22.98 16.07 -84.16
N THR A 919 21.75 15.63 -83.92
CA THR A 919 21.45 14.31 -83.38
C THR A 919 22.36 13.20 -83.95
N GLN A 920 22.82 12.30 -83.07
CA GLN A 920 22.53 10.88 -83.20
C GLN A 920 22.89 10.16 -81.89
N GLY A 921 21.86 9.57 -81.27
CA GLY A 921 22.07 8.64 -80.18
C GLY A 921 22.58 7.30 -80.69
N THR A 922 23.25 6.56 -79.82
CA THR A 922 23.00 5.12 -79.69
C THR A 922 23.50 4.62 -78.34
N LYS A 923 22.69 3.71 -77.79
CA LYS A 923 22.83 2.95 -76.56
C LYS A 923 24.24 2.40 -76.30
N GLY A 924 24.61 2.33 -75.02
CA GLY A 924 25.62 1.38 -74.55
C GLY A 924 26.00 1.53 -73.07
N GLY A 925 25.52 0.61 -72.23
CA GLY A 925 26.28 0.07 -71.09
C GLY A 925 26.17 0.77 -69.72
N SER A 926 25.59 0.03 -68.76
CA SER A 926 26.05 -0.18 -67.37
C SER A 926 27.19 0.74 -66.86
N VAL A 927 27.09 1.36 -65.69
CA VAL A 927 26.82 0.81 -64.33
C VAL A 927 26.16 1.88 -63.49
#